data_AF-A0A8C5A4Y2-F1
#
_entry.id   AF-A0A8C5A4Y2-F1
#
_cell.length_a   1.000
_cell.length_b   1.000
_cell.length_c   1.000
_cell.angle_alpha   90.00
_cell.angle_beta   90.00
_cell.angle_gamma   90.00
#
_symmetry.space_group_name_H-M   'P 1'
#
loop_
_entity.id
_entity.type
_entity.pdbx_description
1 polymer ?
#
loop_
_entity_poly.entity_id
_entity_poly.type
_entity_poly.pdbx_seq_one_letter_code
_entity_poly.pdbx_strand_id
1 'polypeptide(L)'
;MEDFRRTFVRVCKEAGVEPQESVLARLLQERRGGGGGGGVCLDLSGQSLSADTCLALGRVFQNDSVFTEVSLSDCMLSEEGAKGLLSGFFTNTTIKVLDLKGNNLRSAGAEALGKLLARNKTIQRLVLEWNALGMWDEAFSLFCEGLAANASLTQLDLRNNQITHQGASELASVLKRNGALEVLDLRWNNMGLLGGRSLLDSLQQNQTLVQLEMAGNNVPSDTLKALEQATGHNSDKRSLRTEGRSRTKVLSKEINTLKQEKGRQYLSLMETIDRQRDELGRSNRSTSVHVGKLQEALDERKSTVIAITAKLQMVEAALALSEQKQQDLGEMLTRVRAEKEEQRGRQAKERKKDQEDGVLREGKLLRDMQNMTDSNTQLRNKVEEQERRCKSQQQQIFELKQELTNSTAELKLRLVQAEDRLEMEKRRSKQALEDMDALRQKEVEHMNRHLEESERALQDRIFKLENQRIQLEEELSRSKAGSVTQRAEAEEELSRVRAQVRLEEREQVASLEEKLRAVRQSRQEVQNQCTQQKQTVAELQAKQGQQRLEADGLRRRVEELQQELSGKDQERVAEVSRVRVELQEQTGHLQAERATNGSLKEKISALEREMKGDLSHVISSVILSVMKSVVLLDISPFPLLSFCSPTVFIGLYTLASHNMFLFPMLQLCRAATGRRCWTKRVRAALCWSGCACGTRRSSGCGRTRRSGPATCTARCSPTSRARRWATTAAPRNEPPRNCPPKPFVRPLSTVFITTHCGGYHTGALSSASEQASSLGWGLVNPPQYGIS
;
A
#
# COMPACT_ATOMS: atom_id res chain seq x y z
N MET A 1 -12.83 -34.31 -4.88
CA MET A 1 -13.09 -34.33 -3.42
C MET A 1 -12.91 -35.74 -2.87
N GLU A 2 -13.85 -36.67 -3.02
CA GLU A 2 -13.67 -38.04 -2.49
C GLU A 2 -12.40 -38.73 -3.02
N ASP A 3 -12.10 -38.62 -4.31
CA ASP A 3 -10.91 -39.26 -4.91
C ASP A 3 -9.60 -38.66 -4.39
N PHE A 4 -9.60 -37.36 -4.04
CA PHE A 4 -8.49 -36.71 -3.35
C PHE A 4 -8.34 -37.25 -1.93
N ARG A 5 -9.43 -37.35 -1.16
CA ARG A 5 -9.43 -37.93 0.19
C ARG A 5 -8.99 -39.40 0.18
N ARG A 6 -9.45 -40.21 -0.78
CA ARG A 6 -9.03 -41.61 -0.99
C ARG A 6 -7.55 -41.70 -1.34
N THR A 7 -7.07 -40.85 -2.26
CA THR A 7 -5.65 -40.76 -2.63
C THR A 7 -4.78 -40.32 -1.45
N PHE A 8 -5.20 -39.33 -0.66
CA PHE A 8 -4.49 -38.89 0.55
C PHE A 8 -4.39 -39.98 1.61
N VAL A 9 -5.50 -40.64 1.96
CA VAL A 9 -5.48 -41.79 2.88
C VAL A 9 -4.60 -42.94 2.35
N ARG A 10 -4.56 -43.16 1.03
CA ARG A 10 -3.66 -44.14 0.42
C ARG A 10 -2.19 -43.73 0.57
N VAL A 11 -1.83 -42.50 0.22
CA VAL A 11 -0.46 -41.97 0.31
C VAL A 11 0.06 -41.93 1.75
N CYS A 12 -0.79 -41.59 2.73
CA CYS A 12 -0.44 -41.69 4.16
C CYS A 12 -0.12 -43.15 4.55
N LYS A 13 -0.95 -44.12 4.14
CA LYS A 13 -0.67 -45.55 4.38
C LYS A 13 0.59 -46.05 3.66
N GLU A 14 0.82 -45.63 2.41
CA GLU A 14 2.04 -45.92 1.64
C GLU A 14 3.29 -45.31 2.29
N ALA A 15 3.16 -44.22 3.05
CA ALA A 15 4.23 -43.60 3.82
C ALA A 15 4.41 -44.15 5.24
N GLY A 16 3.50 -45.01 5.73
CA GLY A 16 3.51 -45.51 7.12
C GLY A 16 2.99 -44.50 8.15
N VAL A 17 2.22 -43.49 7.71
CA VAL A 17 1.79 -42.32 8.49
C VAL A 17 0.28 -42.39 8.75
N GLU A 18 -0.17 -42.11 9.97
CA GLU A 18 -1.60 -41.95 10.24
C GLU A 18 -2.13 -40.61 9.67
N PRO A 19 -3.17 -40.62 8.81
CA PRO A 19 -3.67 -39.39 8.19
C PRO A 19 -4.38 -38.51 9.24
N GLN A 20 -3.85 -37.30 9.48
CA GLN A 20 -4.40 -36.36 10.47
C GLN A 20 -5.91 -36.14 10.30
N GLU A 21 -6.67 -36.39 11.37
CA GLU A 21 -8.14 -36.34 11.36
C GLU A 21 -8.68 -34.94 11.04
N SER A 22 -7.98 -33.87 11.42
CA SER A 22 -8.29 -32.49 11.06
C SER A 22 -8.39 -32.28 9.54
N VAL A 23 -7.42 -32.79 8.78
CA VAL A 23 -7.39 -32.73 7.30
C VAL A 23 -8.53 -33.57 6.71
N LEU A 24 -8.79 -34.76 7.27
CA LEU A 24 -9.88 -35.63 6.81
C LEU A 24 -11.28 -35.06 7.10
N ALA A 25 -11.46 -34.41 8.25
CA ALA A 25 -12.69 -33.73 8.65
C ALA A 25 -12.95 -32.51 7.75
N ARG A 26 -11.91 -31.75 7.42
CA ARG A 26 -12.04 -30.60 6.52
C ARG A 26 -12.40 -31.00 5.09
N LEU A 27 -11.75 -32.04 4.55
CA LEU A 27 -12.08 -32.66 3.26
C LEU A 27 -13.50 -33.27 3.20
N LEU A 28 -14.19 -33.43 4.33
CA LEU A 28 -15.61 -33.83 4.42
C LEU A 28 -16.58 -32.64 4.52
N GLN A 29 -16.13 -31.46 4.94
CA GLN A 29 -17.00 -30.36 5.38
C GLN A 29 -17.21 -29.26 4.31
N GLU A 30 -16.31 -29.15 3.33
CA GLU A 30 -16.32 -28.04 2.38
C GLU A 30 -17.38 -28.16 1.28
N ARG A 31 -18.40 -27.31 1.40
CA ARG A 31 -19.51 -27.15 0.44
C ARG A 31 -19.21 -25.99 -0.52
N ARG A 32 -19.48 -26.17 -1.82
CA ARG A 32 -19.29 -25.17 -2.90
C ARG A 32 -19.52 -23.73 -2.42
N GLY A 33 -18.49 -22.89 -2.51
CA GLY A 33 -18.58 -21.46 -2.21
C GLY A 33 -19.65 -20.77 -3.06
N GLY A 34 -20.53 -20.00 -2.41
CA GLY A 34 -21.65 -19.32 -3.06
C GLY A 34 -21.20 -18.04 -3.77
N GLY A 35 -20.77 -18.16 -5.03
CA GLY A 35 -20.36 -17.03 -5.86
C GLY A 35 -20.34 -17.39 -7.35
N GLY A 36 -20.60 -16.42 -8.22
CA GLY A 36 -20.77 -16.65 -9.65
C GLY A 36 -19.48 -16.94 -10.41
N GLY A 37 -19.00 -18.19 -10.35
CA GLY A 37 -18.01 -18.75 -11.27
C GLY A 37 -16.54 -18.58 -10.86
N GLY A 38 -16.04 -19.50 -10.03
CA GLY A 38 -14.61 -19.60 -9.74
C GLY A 38 -14.27 -20.76 -8.81
N GLY A 39 -13.50 -21.73 -9.33
CA GLY A 39 -12.63 -22.60 -8.54
C GLY A 39 -13.23 -23.70 -7.65
N VAL A 40 -12.32 -24.51 -7.11
CA VAL A 40 -12.51 -25.28 -5.88
C VAL A 40 -11.36 -24.88 -4.96
N CYS A 41 -11.70 -24.39 -3.76
CA CYS A 41 -10.73 -24.06 -2.72
C CYS A 41 -10.59 -25.22 -1.74
N LEU A 42 -9.41 -25.38 -1.15
CA LEU A 42 -9.14 -26.17 0.04
C LEU A 42 -8.56 -25.26 1.12
N ASP A 43 -9.30 -25.04 2.20
CA ASP A 43 -8.88 -24.22 3.33
C ASP A 43 -8.54 -25.11 4.53
N LEU A 44 -7.24 -25.23 4.83
CA LEU A 44 -6.68 -25.97 5.97
C LEU A 44 -6.21 -25.02 7.08
N SER A 45 -6.67 -23.77 7.11
CA SER A 45 -6.17 -22.73 8.02
C SER A 45 -6.27 -23.10 9.50
N GLY A 46 -5.26 -22.65 10.27
CA GLY A 46 -5.12 -22.89 11.70
C GLY A 46 -4.91 -24.36 12.10
N GLN A 47 -4.72 -25.28 11.15
CA GLN A 47 -4.42 -26.68 11.46
C GLN A 47 -2.90 -26.90 11.55
N SER A 48 -2.41 -27.38 12.69
CA SER A 48 -1.00 -27.74 12.87
C SER A 48 -0.66 -29.01 12.09
N LEU A 49 -0.07 -28.86 10.91
CA LEU A 49 0.26 -29.98 10.02
C LEU A 49 1.60 -30.62 10.39
N SER A 50 1.64 -31.96 10.50
CA SER A 50 2.92 -32.66 10.72
C SER A 50 3.79 -32.63 9.44
N ALA A 51 5.12 -32.76 9.59
CA ALA A 51 6.04 -32.80 8.45
C ALA A 51 5.65 -33.92 7.45
N ASP A 52 5.30 -35.09 7.98
CA ASP A 52 4.85 -36.25 7.20
C ASP A 52 3.52 -36.00 6.49
N THR A 53 2.59 -35.29 7.14
CA THR A 53 1.32 -34.88 6.52
C THR A 53 1.56 -33.88 5.38
N CYS A 54 2.53 -32.97 5.53
CA CYS A 54 2.92 -32.03 4.49
C CYS A 54 3.57 -32.75 3.28
N LEU A 55 4.42 -33.75 3.55
CA LEU A 55 5.02 -34.61 2.53
C LEU A 55 3.96 -35.45 1.79
N ALA A 56 3.00 -36.02 2.52
CA ALA A 56 1.86 -36.74 1.94
C ALA A 56 0.99 -35.81 1.07
N LEU A 57 0.60 -34.64 1.58
CA LEU A 57 -0.15 -33.64 0.84
C LEU A 57 0.58 -33.20 -0.43
N GLY A 58 1.89 -32.95 -0.38
CA GLY A 58 2.70 -32.61 -1.56
C GLY A 58 2.61 -33.67 -2.67
N ARG A 59 2.72 -34.97 -2.32
CA ARG A 59 2.57 -36.08 -3.28
C ARG A 59 1.15 -36.18 -3.88
N VAL A 60 0.11 -35.81 -3.12
CA VAL A 60 -1.27 -35.77 -3.64
C VAL A 60 -1.46 -34.58 -4.57
N PHE A 61 -1.05 -33.37 -4.15
CA PHE A 61 -1.19 -32.13 -4.95
C PHE A 61 -0.41 -32.20 -6.28
N GLN A 62 0.70 -32.93 -6.34
CA GLN A 62 1.46 -33.18 -7.58
C GLN A 62 0.58 -33.73 -8.72
N ASN A 63 -0.42 -34.55 -8.39
CA ASN A 63 -1.33 -35.18 -9.35
C ASN A 63 -2.77 -34.63 -9.28
N ASP A 64 -3.03 -33.61 -8.44
CA ASP A 64 -4.39 -33.10 -8.28
C ASP A 64 -4.84 -32.22 -9.45
N SER A 65 -6.08 -32.46 -9.87
CA SER A 65 -6.75 -31.72 -10.96
C SER A 65 -8.01 -30.98 -10.49
N VAL A 66 -8.31 -31.00 -9.18
CA VAL A 66 -9.57 -30.50 -8.60
C VAL A 66 -9.41 -29.09 -8.03
N PHE A 67 -8.36 -28.85 -7.25
CA PHE A 67 -8.17 -27.61 -6.52
C PHE A 67 -7.52 -26.52 -7.36
N THR A 68 -8.06 -25.32 -7.26
CA THR A 68 -7.53 -24.10 -7.87
C THR A 68 -7.00 -23.11 -6.85
N GLU A 69 -7.40 -23.25 -5.60
CA GLU A 69 -7.02 -22.38 -4.49
C GLU A 69 -6.71 -23.26 -3.27
N VAL A 70 -5.61 -22.98 -2.57
CA VAL A 70 -5.20 -23.70 -1.35
C VAL A 70 -4.76 -22.68 -0.31
N SER A 71 -5.42 -22.65 0.85
CA SER A 71 -4.96 -21.90 2.03
C SER A 71 -4.43 -22.86 3.09
N LEU A 72 -3.21 -22.56 3.52
CA LEU A 72 -2.43 -23.23 4.56
C LEU A 72 -1.99 -22.17 5.58
N SER A 73 -2.87 -21.19 5.86
CA SER A 73 -2.55 -20.05 6.72
C SER A 73 -2.50 -20.46 8.21
N ASP A 74 -1.48 -19.98 8.91
CA ASP A 74 -1.21 -20.26 10.33
C ASP A 74 -1.11 -21.78 10.65
N CYS A 75 -0.60 -22.58 9.70
CA CYS A 75 -0.48 -24.05 9.79
C CYS A 75 0.79 -24.56 10.53
N MET A 76 1.68 -23.67 10.97
CA MET A 76 2.93 -23.99 11.67
C MET A 76 3.83 -25.01 10.92
N LEU A 77 3.91 -24.90 9.59
CA LEU A 77 4.71 -25.79 8.75
C LEU A 77 6.18 -25.85 9.21
N SER A 78 6.71 -27.05 9.46
CA SER A 78 8.14 -27.25 9.69
C SER A 78 8.95 -26.98 8.41
N GLU A 79 10.23 -26.66 8.54
CA GLU A 79 11.09 -26.33 7.38
C GLU A 79 11.20 -27.50 6.38
N GLU A 80 11.18 -28.75 6.87
CA GLU A 80 11.11 -29.96 6.03
C GLU A 80 9.71 -30.19 5.45
N GLY A 81 8.65 -29.99 6.24
CA GLY A 81 7.27 -30.12 5.78
C GLY A 81 6.94 -29.12 4.68
N ALA A 82 7.38 -27.86 4.83
CA ALA A 82 7.29 -26.83 3.81
C ALA A 82 8.06 -27.20 2.54
N LYS A 83 9.33 -27.66 2.66
CA LYS A 83 10.11 -28.15 1.51
C LYS A 83 9.40 -29.30 0.77
N GLY A 84 8.85 -30.26 1.51
CA GLY A 84 8.07 -31.37 0.98
C GLY A 84 6.81 -30.92 0.24
N LEU A 85 6.00 -30.08 0.87
CA LEU A 85 4.74 -29.58 0.33
C LEU A 85 4.94 -28.71 -0.92
N LEU A 86 5.89 -27.78 -0.87
CA LEU A 86 6.26 -26.91 -2.00
C LEU A 86 6.78 -27.71 -3.20
N SER A 87 7.48 -28.83 -2.96
CA SER A 87 7.96 -29.71 -4.04
C SER A 87 6.82 -30.35 -4.86
N GLY A 88 5.68 -30.63 -4.22
CA GLY A 88 4.46 -31.11 -4.89
C GLY A 88 3.87 -30.08 -5.85
N PHE A 89 3.95 -28.80 -5.51
CA PHE A 89 3.45 -27.71 -6.36
C PHE A 89 4.36 -27.40 -7.56
N PHE A 90 5.58 -27.96 -7.64
CA PHE A 90 6.48 -27.76 -8.80
C PHE A 90 5.87 -28.23 -10.12
N THR A 91 5.07 -29.30 -10.10
CA THR A 91 4.45 -29.92 -11.29
C THR A 91 2.94 -29.73 -11.36
N ASN A 92 2.30 -29.18 -10.32
CA ASN A 92 0.86 -28.96 -10.32
C ASN A 92 0.45 -27.89 -11.37
N THR A 93 -0.58 -28.18 -12.15
CA THR A 93 -1.04 -27.31 -13.27
C THR A 93 -2.39 -26.63 -13.03
N THR A 94 -2.99 -26.80 -11.85
CA THR A 94 -4.39 -26.43 -11.55
C THR A 94 -4.51 -25.34 -10.49
N ILE A 95 -3.62 -25.33 -9.50
CA ILE A 95 -3.58 -24.35 -8.41
C ILE A 95 -3.08 -22.99 -8.94
N LYS A 96 -3.89 -21.95 -8.69
CA LYS A 96 -3.68 -20.56 -9.08
C LYS A 96 -3.49 -19.64 -7.90
N VAL A 97 -4.11 -19.95 -6.76
CA VAL A 97 -3.97 -19.20 -5.51
C VAL A 97 -3.35 -20.12 -4.47
N LEU A 98 -2.21 -19.71 -3.93
CA LEU A 98 -1.54 -20.39 -2.82
C LEU A 98 -1.35 -19.39 -1.68
N ASP A 99 -1.91 -19.70 -0.52
CA ASP A 99 -1.78 -18.91 0.70
C ASP A 99 -1.04 -19.72 1.76
N LEU A 100 0.10 -19.17 2.18
CA LEU A 100 1.05 -19.75 3.13
C LEU A 100 1.33 -18.77 4.27
N LYS A 101 0.40 -17.85 4.57
CA LYS A 101 0.53 -16.88 5.66
C LYS A 101 0.92 -17.52 6.99
N GLY A 102 1.78 -16.85 7.77
CA GLY A 102 2.04 -17.17 9.18
C GLY A 102 2.80 -18.46 9.46
N ASN A 103 3.41 -19.09 8.44
CA ASN A 103 4.11 -20.36 8.59
C ASN A 103 5.59 -20.24 9.01
N ASN A 104 6.13 -19.03 9.19
CA ASN A 104 7.52 -18.82 9.62
C ASN A 104 8.53 -19.61 8.73
N LEU A 105 8.35 -19.51 7.41
CA LEU A 105 9.08 -20.30 6.41
C LEU A 105 10.61 -20.08 6.38
N ARG A 106 11.12 -18.92 6.83
CA ARG A 106 12.57 -18.61 6.97
C ARG A 106 13.38 -18.87 5.67
N SER A 107 14.69 -19.05 5.80
CA SER A 107 15.62 -19.35 4.69
C SER A 107 15.28 -20.64 3.95
N ALA A 108 15.02 -21.73 4.67
CA ALA A 108 14.70 -23.03 4.10
C ALA A 108 13.45 -23.00 3.20
N GLY A 109 12.41 -22.27 3.62
CA GLY A 109 11.22 -22.05 2.83
C GLY A 109 11.41 -21.02 1.71
N ALA A 110 12.21 -19.97 1.91
CA ALA A 110 12.55 -19.01 0.84
C ALA A 110 13.25 -19.69 -0.35
N GLU A 111 14.22 -20.56 -0.08
CA GLU A 111 14.91 -21.40 -1.07
C GLU A 111 13.92 -22.29 -1.84
N ALA A 112 12.98 -22.93 -1.13
CA ALA A 112 11.97 -23.80 -1.71
C ALA A 112 10.93 -23.02 -2.54
N LEU A 113 10.57 -21.80 -2.13
CA LEU A 113 9.69 -20.89 -2.86
C LEU A 113 10.38 -20.35 -4.13
N GLY A 114 11.68 -20.04 -4.10
CA GLY A 114 12.44 -19.70 -5.30
C GLY A 114 12.44 -20.83 -6.32
N LYS A 115 12.67 -22.07 -5.86
CA LYS A 115 12.59 -23.30 -6.68
C LYS A 115 11.17 -23.56 -7.20
N LEU A 116 10.12 -23.22 -6.44
CA LEU A 116 8.73 -23.26 -6.88
C LEU A 116 8.48 -22.23 -8.00
N LEU A 117 8.81 -20.95 -7.78
CA LEU A 117 8.57 -19.88 -8.75
C LEU A 117 9.36 -20.07 -10.05
N ALA A 118 10.57 -20.62 -10.00
CA ALA A 118 11.36 -20.94 -11.18
C ALA A 118 10.74 -22.04 -12.08
N ARG A 119 9.92 -22.94 -11.51
CA ARG A 119 9.38 -24.13 -12.19
C ARG A 119 7.89 -24.04 -12.51
N ASN A 120 7.09 -23.63 -11.52
CA ASN A 120 5.64 -23.52 -11.64
C ASN A 120 5.24 -22.32 -12.52
N LYS A 121 4.29 -22.54 -13.43
CA LYS A 121 3.79 -21.52 -14.38
C LYS A 121 2.26 -21.36 -14.32
N THR A 122 1.67 -21.69 -13.17
CA THR A 122 0.21 -21.82 -12.98
C THR A 122 -0.30 -21.06 -11.76
N ILE A 123 0.52 -20.88 -10.73
CA ILE A 123 0.25 -19.98 -9.61
C ILE A 123 0.24 -18.53 -10.14
N GLN A 124 -0.87 -17.85 -9.89
CA GLN A 124 -1.16 -16.46 -10.29
C GLN A 124 -1.19 -15.50 -9.10
N ARG A 125 -1.49 -16.01 -7.89
CA ARG A 125 -1.49 -15.29 -6.62
C ARG A 125 -0.78 -16.11 -5.55
N LEU A 126 0.18 -15.49 -4.86
CA LEU A 126 0.95 -16.09 -3.77
C LEU A 126 0.91 -15.17 -2.54
N VAL A 127 0.41 -15.69 -1.42
CA VAL A 127 0.34 -14.97 -0.14
C VAL A 127 1.36 -15.56 0.83
N LEU A 128 2.31 -14.72 1.24
CA LEU A 128 3.43 -15.07 2.12
C LEU A 128 3.51 -14.16 3.35
N GLU A 129 2.42 -13.47 3.72
CA GLU A 129 2.36 -12.61 4.89
C GLU A 129 2.90 -13.31 6.17
N TRP A 130 3.70 -12.63 7.00
CA TRP A 130 4.25 -13.16 8.28
C TRP A 130 5.13 -14.43 8.15
N ASN A 131 6.06 -14.48 7.17
CA ASN A 131 6.97 -15.64 6.98
C ASN A 131 8.47 -15.39 7.23
N ALA A 132 8.87 -14.16 7.57
CA ALA A 132 10.27 -13.76 7.86
C ALA A 132 11.30 -14.12 6.77
N LEU A 133 10.86 -14.21 5.50
CA LEU A 133 11.71 -14.61 4.37
C LEU A 133 12.91 -13.68 4.15
N GLY A 134 12.74 -12.38 4.42
CA GLY A 134 13.74 -11.34 4.18
C GLY A 134 14.75 -11.13 5.31
N MET A 135 14.75 -11.98 6.34
CA MET A 135 15.79 -12.00 7.38
C MET A 135 17.12 -12.62 6.88
N TRP A 136 17.07 -13.39 5.79
CA TRP A 136 18.18 -14.18 5.27
C TRP A 136 18.45 -13.78 3.82
N ASP A 137 19.25 -12.72 3.61
CA ASP A 137 19.43 -12.09 2.30
C ASP A 137 19.80 -13.12 1.20
N GLU A 138 20.74 -14.05 1.44
CA GLU A 138 21.12 -15.11 0.48
C GLU A 138 19.93 -15.98 0.01
N ALA A 139 19.06 -16.39 0.94
CA ALA A 139 17.90 -17.23 0.64
C ALA A 139 16.76 -16.40 0.00
N PHE A 140 16.67 -15.12 0.34
CA PHE A 140 15.77 -14.16 -0.31
C PHE A 140 16.21 -13.83 -1.74
N SER A 141 17.52 -13.82 -2.01
CA SER A 141 18.10 -13.68 -3.35
C SER A 141 17.63 -14.81 -4.27
N LEU A 142 17.72 -16.07 -3.81
CA LEU A 142 17.22 -17.25 -4.54
C LEU A 142 15.69 -17.21 -4.76
N PHE A 143 14.92 -16.66 -3.82
CA PHE A 143 13.50 -16.38 -4.00
C PHE A 143 13.27 -15.34 -5.11
N CYS A 144 14.06 -14.28 -5.13
CA CYS A 144 14.02 -13.23 -6.14
C CYS A 144 14.44 -13.75 -7.53
N GLU A 145 15.46 -14.59 -7.65
CA GLU A 145 15.81 -15.26 -8.93
C GLU A 145 14.67 -16.13 -9.47
N GLY A 146 14.01 -16.89 -8.59
CA GLY A 146 12.81 -17.65 -8.94
C GLY A 146 11.66 -16.76 -9.44
N LEU A 147 11.44 -15.62 -8.79
CA LEU A 147 10.49 -14.59 -9.22
C LEU A 147 10.89 -13.95 -10.56
N ALA A 148 12.18 -13.77 -10.85
CA ALA A 148 12.66 -13.21 -12.11
C ALA A 148 12.36 -14.11 -13.33
N ALA A 149 12.38 -15.43 -13.12
CA ALA A 149 12.04 -16.42 -14.14
C ALA A 149 10.53 -16.67 -14.29
N ASN A 150 9.71 -16.26 -13.31
CA ASN A 150 8.28 -16.57 -13.28
C ASN A 150 7.46 -15.62 -14.17
N ALA A 151 6.70 -16.20 -15.10
CA ALA A 151 5.85 -15.48 -16.05
C ALA A 151 4.33 -15.68 -15.81
N SER A 152 3.91 -16.28 -14.68
CA SER A 152 2.51 -16.53 -14.34
C SER A 152 2.02 -15.78 -13.11
N LEU A 153 2.92 -15.44 -12.18
CA LEU A 153 2.58 -14.78 -10.93
C LEU A 153 2.24 -13.31 -11.18
N THR A 154 0.97 -12.96 -10.95
CA THR A 154 0.42 -11.61 -11.14
C THR A 154 0.27 -10.84 -9.83
N GLN A 155 0.09 -11.55 -8.71
CA GLN A 155 -0.14 -10.97 -7.38
C GLN A 155 0.79 -11.64 -6.35
N LEU A 156 1.59 -10.83 -5.66
CA LEU A 156 2.53 -11.29 -4.62
C LEU A 156 2.37 -10.46 -3.35
N ASP A 157 2.14 -11.13 -2.23
CA ASP A 157 2.01 -10.51 -0.91
C ASP A 157 3.14 -10.96 0.01
N LEU A 158 4.01 -10.02 0.36
CA LEU A 158 5.21 -10.17 1.18
C LEU A 158 5.13 -9.33 2.47
N ARG A 159 3.93 -9.04 2.98
CA ARG A 159 3.75 -8.28 4.22
C ARG A 159 4.43 -8.94 5.43
N ASN A 160 5.00 -8.15 6.36
CA ASN A 160 5.63 -8.67 7.58
C ASN A 160 6.68 -9.78 7.33
N ASN A 161 7.49 -9.67 6.26
CA ASN A 161 8.57 -10.62 5.94
C ASN A 161 9.96 -10.17 6.40
N GLN A 162 10.06 -9.04 7.10
CA GLN A 162 11.30 -8.47 7.63
C GLN A 162 12.33 -8.11 6.54
N ILE A 163 11.88 -7.86 5.31
CA ILE A 163 12.74 -7.55 4.15
C ILE A 163 13.61 -6.32 4.44
N THR A 164 14.93 -6.51 4.30
CA THR A 164 15.98 -5.52 4.50
C THR A 164 16.06 -4.51 3.35
N HIS A 165 16.91 -3.50 3.49
CA HIS A 165 17.28 -2.62 2.37
C HIS A 165 18.05 -3.37 1.26
N GLN A 166 18.75 -4.46 1.60
CA GLN A 166 19.50 -5.28 0.65
C GLN A 166 18.55 -6.13 -0.20
N GLY A 167 17.69 -6.93 0.44
CA GLY A 167 16.66 -7.72 -0.26
C GLY A 167 15.70 -6.84 -1.07
N ALA A 168 15.40 -5.62 -0.63
CA ALA A 168 14.65 -4.64 -1.42
C ALA A 168 15.39 -4.21 -2.72
N SER A 169 16.72 -4.15 -2.68
CA SER A 169 17.56 -3.84 -3.84
C SER A 169 17.64 -5.03 -4.83
N GLU A 170 17.71 -6.25 -4.31
CA GLU A 170 17.63 -7.48 -5.12
C GLU A 170 16.26 -7.60 -5.81
N LEU A 171 15.18 -7.43 -5.05
CA LEU A 171 13.81 -7.42 -5.56
C LEU A 171 13.62 -6.33 -6.63
N ALA A 172 14.22 -5.15 -6.44
CA ALA A 172 14.23 -4.10 -7.45
C ALA A 172 14.99 -4.52 -8.73
N SER A 173 16.15 -5.17 -8.61
CA SER A 173 16.89 -5.69 -9.78
C SER A 173 16.08 -6.73 -10.57
N VAL A 174 15.27 -7.52 -9.86
CA VAL A 174 14.39 -8.55 -10.42
C VAL A 174 13.14 -7.96 -11.07
N LEU A 175 12.53 -6.93 -10.46
CA LEU A 175 11.37 -6.23 -11.03
C LEU A 175 11.68 -5.56 -12.39
N LYS A 176 12.95 -5.19 -12.66
CA LYS A 176 13.38 -4.73 -13.99
C LYS A 176 13.27 -5.82 -15.08
N ARG A 177 13.32 -7.10 -14.68
CA ARG A 177 13.31 -8.28 -15.57
C ARG A 177 11.95 -8.99 -15.61
N ASN A 178 11.22 -9.03 -14.50
CA ASN A 178 9.90 -9.66 -14.44
C ASN A 178 8.85 -8.83 -15.22
N GLY A 179 8.21 -9.45 -16.21
CA GLY A 179 7.17 -8.85 -17.05
C GLY A 179 5.77 -9.47 -16.87
N ALA A 180 5.48 -10.02 -15.68
CA ALA A 180 4.20 -10.68 -15.37
C ALA A 180 3.55 -10.20 -14.07
N LEU A 181 4.34 -9.71 -13.09
CA LEU A 181 3.82 -9.22 -11.82
C LEU A 181 3.08 -7.89 -12.02
N GLU A 182 1.87 -7.80 -11.47
CA GLU A 182 0.96 -6.65 -11.58
C GLU A 182 0.69 -5.99 -10.22
N VAL A 183 0.62 -6.79 -9.15
CA VAL A 183 0.34 -6.36 -7.77
C VAL A 183 1.42 -6.91 -6.84
N LEU A 184 2.05 -6.02 -6.09
CA LEU A 184 3.07 -6.36 -5.10
C LEU A 184 2.79 -5.63 -3.77
N ASP A 185 2.63 -6.39 -2.69
CA ASP A 185 2.42 -5.86 -1.35
C ASP A 185 3.66 -6.10 -0.48
N LEU A 186 4.31 -5.02 -0.08
CA LEU A 186 5.51 -5.00 0.77
C LEU A 186 5.24 -4.31 2.11
N ARG A 187 3.98 -4.08 2.51
CA ARG A 187 3.67 -3.34 3.75
C ARG A 187 4.29 -3.99 4.98
N TRP A 188 4.78 -3.17 5.91
CA TRP A 188 5.40 -3.62 7.17
C TRP A 188 6.67 -4.49 6.98
N ASN A 189 7.63 -4.03 6.17
CA ASN A 189 9.01 -4.54 6.15
C ASN A 189 10.00 -3.43 6.59
N ASN A 190 11.32 -3.64 6.49
CA ASN A 190 12.35 -2.71 6.98
C ASN A 190 13.30 -2.24 5.87
N MET A 191 12.71 -1.83 4.73
CA MET A 191 13.45 -1.49 3.51
C MET A 191 14.16 -0.12 3.55
N GLY A 192 13.62 0.84 4.31
CA GLY A 192 14.17 2.19 4.46
C GLY A 192 14.26 2.99 3.15
N LEU A 193 14.90 4.17 3.23
CA LEU A 193 15.08 5.06 2.06
C LEU A 193 15.87 4.39 0.91
N LEU A 194 16.87 3.55 1.22
CA LEU A 194 17.69 2.90 0.19
C LEU A 194 16.87 1.90 -0.63
N GLY A 195 16.16 0.96 0.01
CA GLY A 195 15.27 0.03 -0.70
C GLY A 195 14.14 0.76 -1.45
N GLY A 196 13.59 1.83 -0.87
CA GLY A 196 12.60 2.68 -1.53
C GLY A 196 13.11 3.39 -2.80
N ARG A 197 14.40 3.75 -2.86
CA ARG A 197 15.05 4.29 -4.07
C ARG A 197 15.30 3.21 -5.10
N SER A 198 15.88 2.06 -4.71
CA SER A 198 16.12 0.95 -5.65
C SER A 198 14.82 0.52 -6.35
N LEU A 199 13.71 0.43 -5.62
CA LEU A 199 12.38 0.12 -6.18
C LEU A 199 11.87 1.24 -7.11
N LEU A 200 12.14 2.51 -6.84
CA LEU A 200 11.75 3.60 -7.75
C LEU A 200 12.51 3.52 -9.08
N ASP A 201 13.79 3.16 -9.04
CA ASP A 201 14.63 2.97 -10.23
C ASP A 201 14.30 1.68 -11.00
N SER A 202 13.59 0.71 -10.39
CA SER A 202 13.05 -0.45 -11.11
C SER A 202 11.74 -0.15 -11.84
N LEU A 203 10.85 0.65 -11.24
CA LEU A 203 9.58 1.05 -11.87
C LEU A 203 9.74 1.98 -13.08
N GLN A 204 10.90 2.60 -13.27
CA GLN A 204 11.21 3.32 -14.51
C GLN A 204 11.34 2.37 -15.72
N GLN A 205 11.72 1.12 -15.49
CA GLN A 205 11.93 0.09 -16.53
C GLN A 205 10.76 -0.90 -16.60
N ASN A 206 10.20 -1.29 -15.45
CA ASN A 206 9.04 -2.17 -15.38
C ASN A 206 7.76 -1.46 -15.90
N GLN A 207 7.02 -2.12 -16.79
CA GLN A 207 5.76 -1.60 -17.37
C GLN A 207 4.50 -2.41 -16.95
N THR A 208 4.63 -3.37 -16.03
CA THR A 208 3.58 -4.34 -15.69
C THR A 208 3.02 -4.16 -14.30
N LEU A 209 3.83 -3.68 -13.36
CA LEU A 209 3.40 -3.41 -11.98
C LEU A 209 2.50 -2.17 -11.96
N VAL A 210 1.26 -2.39 -11.51
CA VAL A 210 0.15 -1.43 -11.46
C VAL A 210 -0.19 -1.05 -10.02
N GLN A 211 0.06 -1.93 -9.05
CA GLN A 211 -0.16 -1.67 -7.62
C GLN A 211 1.07 -2.11 -6.83
N LEU A 212 1.66 -1.17 -6.08
CA LEU A 212 2.78 -1.40 -5.17
C LEU A 212 2.46 -0.77 -3.82
N GLU A 213 2.24 -1.58 -2.79
CA GLU A 213 1.91 -1.08 -1.46
C GLU A 213 3.10 -1.18 -0.51
N MET A 214 3.57 -0.03 0.02
CA MET A 214 4.78 0.05 0.85
C MET A 214 4.61 0.81 2.18
N ALA A 215 3.37 0.96 2.68
CA ALA A 215 3.13 1.52 3.99
C ALA A 215 3.91 0.78 5.11
N GLY A 216 4.42 1.53 6.10
CA GLY A 216 5.14 0.96 7.25
C GLY A 216 6.61 0.60 7.02
N ASN A 217 7.23 0.97 5.89
CA ASN A 217 8.61 0.57 5.53
C ASN A 217 9.74 1.54 5.92
N ASN A 218 9.46 2.57 6.72
CA ASN A 218 10.39 3.67 7.00
C ASN A 218 10.94 4.37 5.73
N VAL A 219 10.11 4.48 4.69
CA VAL A 219 10.39 5.18 3.44
C VAL A 219 9.83 6.60 3.52
N PRO A 220 10.61 7.66 3.17
CA PRO A 220 10.11 9.04 3.16
C PRO A 220 8.92 9.27 2.23
N SER A 221 8.03 10.18 2.62
CA SER A 221 6.74 10.40 1.94
C SER A 221 6.86 10.79 0.47
N ASP A 222 7.97 11.41 0.06
CA ASP A 222 8.15 11.89 -1.31
C ASP A 222 8.64 10.78 -2.25
N THR A 223 9.41 9.81 -1.73
CA THR A 223 9.72 8.57 -2.45
C THR A 223 8.46 7.71 -2.62
N LEU A 224 7.58 7.66 -1.61
CA LEU A 224 6.28 6.98 -1.72
C LEU A 224 5.39 7.60 -2.80
N LYS A 225 5.24 8.94 -2.83
CA LYS A 225 4.50 9.65 -3.89
C LYS A 225 5.07 9.40 -5.28
N ALA A 226 6.40 9.33 -5.42
CA ALA A 226 7.05 9.03 -6.70
C ALA A 226 6.76 7.59 -7.18
N LEU A 227 6.70 6.62 -6.26
CA LEU A 227 6.31 5.24 -6.55
C LEU A 227 4.82 5.11 -6.92
N GLU A 228 3.93 5.79 -6.19
CA GLU A 228 2.50 5.91 -6.49
C GLU A 228 2.29 6.55 -7.88
N GLN A 229 3.07 7.58 -8.22
CA GLN A 229 3.04 8.20 -9.54
C GLN A 229 3.55 7.24 -10.63
N ALA A 230 4.62 6.49 -10.40
CA ALA A 230 5.17 5.54 -11.36
C ALA A 230 4.20 4.37 -11.66
N THR A 231 3.62 3.77 -10.62
CA THR A 231 2.59 2.73 -10.75
C THR A 231 1.31 3.28 -11.39
N GLY A 232 0.90 4.51 -11.08
CA GLY A 232 -0.19 5.21 -11.76
C GLY A 232 0.00 5.29 -13.28
N HIS A 233 1.17 5.73 -13.75
CA HIS A 233 1.47 5.75 -15.20
C HIS A 233 1.41 4.36 -15.85
N ASN A 234 1.76 3.29 -15.13
CA ASN A 234 1.62 1.93 -15.64
C ASN A 234 0.17 1.45 -15.66
N SER A 235 -0.64 1.85 -14.68
CA SER A 235 -2.10 1.66 -14.67
C SER A 235 -2.76 2.33 -15.89
N ASP A 236 -2.43 3.59 -16.16
CA ASP A 236 -2.96 4.34 -17.31
C ASP A 236 -2.54 3.72 -18.65
N LYS A 237 -1.26 3.37 -18.82
CA LYS A 237 -0.77 2.63 -19.99
C LYS A 237 -1.51 1.30 -20.18
N ARG A 238 -1.77 0.56 -19.10
CA ARG A 238 -2.53 -0.70 -19.14
C ARG A 238 -3.98 -0.47 -19.55
N SER A 239 -4.64 0.52 -18.98
CA SER A 239 -6.02 0.93 -19.32
C SER A 239 -6.14 1.30 -20.80
N LEU A 240 -5.24 2.15 -21.32
CA LEU A 240 -5.20 2.52 -22.73
C LEU A 240 -4.93 1.30 -23.65
N ARG A 241 -4.04 0.38 -23.26
CA ARG A 241 -3.78 -0.87 -23.99
C ARG A 241 -5.00 -1.80 -24.01
N THR A 242 -5.74 -1.95 -22.90
CA THR A 242 -6.93 -2.82 -22.84
C THR A 242 -8.14 -2.20 -23.55
N GLU A 243 -8.33 -0.88 -23.46
CA GLU A 243 -9.36 -0.16 -24.21
C GLU A 243 -9.08 -0.23 -25.72
N GLY A 244 -7.84 0.05 -26.16
CA GLY A 244 -7.42 -0.08 -27.55
C GLY A 244 -7.64 -1.49 -28.10
N ARG A 245 -7.20 -2.54 -27.36
CA ARG A 245 -7.45 -3.94 -27.74
C ARG A 245 -8.94 -4.28 -27.82
N SER A 246 -9.77 -3.65 -26.98
CA SER A 246 -11.23 -3.82 -26.99
C SER A 246 -11.87 -3.16 -28.23
N ARG A 247 -11.46 -1.93 -28.57
CA ARG A 247 -11.87 -1.26 -29.83
C ARG A 247 -11.49 -2.10 -31.05
N THR A 248 -10.26 -2.60 -31.13
CA THR A 248 -9.82 -3.51 -32.22
C THR A 248 -10.65 -4.80 -32.27
N LYS A 249 -11.08 -5.34 -31.13
CA LYS A 249 -11.95 -6.53 -31.05
C LYS A 249 -13.41 -6.26 -31.45
N VAL A 250 -13.88 -5.01 -31.40
CA VAL A 250 -15.17 -4.60 -31.97
C VAL A 250 -15.02 -4.40 -33.48
N LEU A 251 -14.07 -3.57 -33.92
CA LEU A 251 -13.83 -3.28 -35.34
C LEU A 251 -13.55 -4.55 -36.17
N SER A 252 -12.80 -5.52 -35.63
CA SER A 252 -12.55 -6.79 -36.31
C SER A 252 -13.78 -7.71 -36.39
N LYS A 253 -14.75 -7.59 -35.47
CA LYS A 253 -16.06 -8.25 -35.62
C LYS A 253 -16.86 -7.58 -36.73
N GLU A 254 -16.93 -6.25 -36.75
CA GLU A 254 -17.69 -5.47 -37.74
C GLU A 254 -17.13 -5.68 -39.17
N ILE A 255 -15.81 -5.69 -39.33
CA ILE A 255 -15.15 -6.05 -40.60
C ILE A 255 -15.52 -7.48 -41.02
N ASN A 256 -15.62 -8.43 -40.09
CA ASN A 256 -15.99 -9.80 -40.40
C ASN A 256 -17.48 -9.97 -40.72
N THR A 257 -18.39 -9.24 -40.07
CA THR A 257 -19.81 -9.24 -40.46
C THR A 257 -20.02 -8.58 -41.82
N LEU A 258 -19.38 -7.44 -42.09
CA LEU A 258 -19.43 -6.78 -43.39
C LEU A 258 -18.85 -7.65 -44.52
N LYS A 259 -17.79 -8.44 -44.24
CA LYS A 259 -17.27 -9.46 -45.18
C LYS A 259 -18.29 -10.58 -45.44
N GLN A 260 -18.95 -11.09 -44.41
CA GLN A 260 -20.00 -12.12 -44.57
C GLN A 260 -21.22 -11.59 -45.33
N GLU A 261 -21.61 -10.34 -45.09
CA GLU A 261 -22.71 -9.67 -45.79
C GLU A 261 -22.38 -9.44 -47.27
N LYS A 262 -21.19 -8.91 -47.59
CA LYS A 262 -20.72 -8.81 -48.98
C LYS A 262 -20.59 -10.18 -49.66
N GLY A 263 -20.18 -11.21 -48.93
CA GLY A 263 -20.18 -12.59 -49.43
C GLY A 263 -21.58 -13.11 -49.79
N ARG A 264 -22.58 -12.86 -48.94
CA ARG A 264 -23.99 -13.17 -49.23
C ARG A 264 -24.55 -12.37 -50.40
N GLN A 265 -24.23 -11.07 -50.48
CA GLN A 265 -24.64 -10.22 -51.61
C GLN A 265 -24.03 -10.71 -52.93
N TYR A 266 -22.75 -11.10 -52.94
CA TYR A 266 -22.09 -11.68 -54.10
C TYR A 266 -22.73 -13.01 -54.52
N LEU A 267 -23.00 -13.91 -53.57
CA LEU A 267 -23.69 -15.18 -53.83
C LEU A 267 -25.10 -14.97 -54.42
N SER A 268 -25.89 -14.08 -53.83
CA SER A 268 -27.25 -13.76 -54.31
C SER A 268 -27.24 -13.10 -55.70
N LEU A 269 -26.24 -12.26 -55.99
CA LEU A 269 -26.03 -11.71 -57.34
C LEU A 269 -25.64 -12.80 -58.33
N MET A 270 -24.77 -13.74 -57.93
CA MET A 270 -24.35 -14.86 -58.78
C MET A 270 -25.53 -15.80 -59.10
N GLU A 271 -26.33 -16.17 -58.09
CA GLU A 271 -27.59 -16.92 -58.28
C GLU A 271 -28.56 -16.21 -59.23
N THR A 272 -28.59 -14.87 -59.21
CA THR A 272 -29.41 -14.06 -60.12
C THR A 272 -28.87 -14.09 -61.56
N ILE A 273 -27.55 -13.97 -61.74
CA ILE A 273 -26.88 -14.06 -63.03
C ILE A 273 -27.05 -15.45 -63.66
N ASP A 274 -26.87 -16.51 -62.86
CA ASP A 274 -27.01 -17.88 -63.36
C ASP A 274 -28.49 -18.22 -63.65
N ARG A 275 -29.45 -17.68 -62.89
CA ARG A 275 -30.88 -17.75 -63.24
C ARG A 275 -31.18 -17.07 -64.58
N GLN A 276 -30.64 -15.87 -64.83
CA GLN A 276 -30.78 -15.17 -66.10
C GLN A 276 -30.13 -15.92 -67.27
N ARG A 277 -28.97 -16.56 -67.05
CA ARG A 277 -28.33 -17.45 -68.04
C ARG A 277 -29.18 -18.67 -68.35
N ASP A 278 -29.84 -19.24 -67.35
CA ASP A 278 -30.72 -20.40 -67.50
C ASP A 278 -32.00 -20.03 -68.28
N GLU A 279 -32.56 -18.85 -68.02
CA GLU A 279 -33.69 -18.27 -68.77
C GLU A 279 -33.31 -17.93 -70.23
N LEU A 280 -32.17 -17.29 -70.46
CA LEU A 280 -31.60 -17.08 -71.80
C LEU A 280 -31.32 -18.41 -72.51
N GLY A 281 -30.81 -19.41 -71.80
CA GLY A 281 -30.55 -20.75 -72.31
C GLY A 281 -31.83 -21.53 -72.65
N ARG A 282 -32.96 -21.23 -72.01
CA ARG A 282 -34.29 -21.74 -72.39
C ARG A 282 -34.85 -21.00 -73.61
N SER A 283 -34.70 -19.67 -73.64
CA SER A 283 -35.09 -18.83 -74.77
C SER A 283 -34.38 -19.23 -76.07
N ASN A 284 -33.04 -19.33 -76.03
CA ASN A 284 -32.23 -19.76 -77.18
C ASN A 284 -32.53 -21.21 -77.64
N ARG A 285 -32.93 -22.11 -76.73
CA ARG A 285 -33.44 -23.44 -77.11
C ARG A 285 -34.79 -23.36 -77.81
N SER A 286 -35.69 -22.48 -77.36
CA SER A 286 -37.00 -22.25 -77.99
C SER A 286 -36.88 -21.63 -79.39
N THR A 287 -36.00 -20.64 -79.57
CA THR A 287 -35.73 -20.02 -80.88
C THR A 287 -35.01 -20.99 -81.82
N SER A 288 -34.05 -21.78 -81.34
CA SER A 288 -33.40 -22.84 -82.12
C SER A 288 -34.40 -23.88 -82.64
N VAL A 289 -35.36 -24.32 -81.81
CA VAL A 289 -36.44 -25.22 -82.24
C VAL A 289 -37.37 -24.56 -83.28
N HIS A 290 -37.61 -23.25 -83.19
CA HIS A 290 -38.34 -22.52 -84.25
C HIS A 290 -37.56 -22.46 -85.57
N VAL A 291 -36.25 -22.19 -85.52
CA VAL A 291 -35.38 -22.18 -86.70
C VAL A 291 -35.31 -23.58 -87.35
N GLY A 292 -35.22 -24.65 -86.55
CA GLY A 292 -35.29 -26.03 -87.05
C GLY A 292 -36.55 -26.31 -87.85
N LYS A 293 -37.73 -25.97 -87.31
CA LYS A 293 -39.02 -26.14 -88.01
C LYS A 293 -39.13 -25.32 -89.31
N LEU A 294 -38.54 -24.13 -89.33
CA LEU A 294 -38.48 -23.31 -90.55
C LEU A 294 -37.54 -23.90 -91.61
N GLN A 295 -36.46 -24.57 -91.17
CA GLN A 295 -35.54 -25.28 -92.04
C GLN A 295 -36.17 -26.55 -92.64
N GLU A 296 -36.86 -27.35 -91.82
CA GLU A 296 -37.64 -28.53 -92.26
C GLU A 296 -38.63 -28.16 -93.37
N ALA A 297 -39.46 -27.12 -93.14
CA ALA A 297 -40.44 -26.62 -94.11
C ALA A 297 -39.81 -26.01 -95.38
N LEU A 298 -38.55 -25.56 -95.32
CA LEU A 298 -37.80 -25.09 -96.48
C LEU A 298 -37.28 -26.26 -97.33
N ASP A 299 -36.81 -27.33 -96.69
CA ASP A 299 -36.26 -28.50 -97.38
C ASP A 299 -37.37 -29.41 -97.97
N GLU A 300 -38.54 -29.48 -97.34
CA GLU A 300 -39.76 -30.02 -97.96
C GLU A 300 -40.08 -29.30 -99.28
N ARG A 301 -40.06 -27.95 -99.29
CA ARG A 301 -40.31 -27.16 -100.50
C ARG A 301 -39.27 -27.44 -101.59
N LYS A 302 -37.97 -27.55 -101.26
CA LYS A 302 -36.93 -27.95 -102.23
C LYS A 302 -37.22 -29.31 -102.86
N SER A 303 -37.66 -30.29 -102.05
CA SER A 303 -38.04 -31.62 -102.53
C SER A 303 -39.18 -31.55 -103.57
N THR A 304 -40.21 -30.74 -103.31
CA THR A 304 -41.31 -30.55 -104.29
C THR A 304 -40.85 -29.92 -105.60
N VAL A 305 -39.87 -29.00 -105.57
CA VAL A 305 -39.30 -28.39 -106.79
C VAL A 305 -38.54 -29.45 -107.61
N ILE A 306 -37.70 -30.27 -106.98
CA ILE A 306 -36.95 -31.34 -107.66
C ILE A 306 -37.90 -32.33 -108.36
N ALA A 307 -39.01 -32.68 -107.70
CA ALA A 307 -40.04 -33.56 -108.26
C ALA A 307 -40.82 -32.95 -109.45
N ILE A 308 -40.84 -31.61 -109.57
CA ILE A 308 -41.39 -30.91 -110.74
C ILE A 308 -40.36 -30.91 -111.88
N THR A 309 -39.08 -30.62 -111.60
CA THR A 309 -38.01 -30.62 -112.61
C THR A 309 -37.88 -31.98 -113.30
N ALA A 310 -37.95 -33.08 -112.55
CA ALA A 310 -37.88 -34.43 -113.11
C ALA A 310 -39.04 -34.75 -114.08
N LYS A 311 -40.23 -34.18 -113.86
CA LYS A 311 -41.39 -34.36 -114.76
C LYS A 311 -41.25 -33.61 -116.08
N LEU A 312 -40.49 -32.51 -116.11
CA LEU A 312 -40.22 -31.75 -117.33
C LEU A 312 -39.39 -32.59 -118.32
N GLN A 313 -38.32 -33.21 -117.83
CA GLN A 313 -37.38 -34.01 -118.62
C GLN A 313 -38.03 -35.24 -119.31
N MET A 314 -39.09 -35.80 -118.70
CA MET A 314 -39.83 -36.92 -119.31
C MET A 314 -40.68 -36.51 -120.52
N VAL A 315 -41.05 -35.23 -120.64
CA VAL A 315 -41.80 -34.71 -121.80
C VAL A 315 -40.86 -34.46 -122.99
N GLU A 316 -39.66 -33.96 -122.72
CA GLU A 316 -38.62 -33.69 -123.74
C GLU A 316 -38.22 -34.97 -124.49
N ALA A 317 -38.08 -36.09 -123.76
CA ALA A 317 -37.73 -37.39 -124.34
C ALA A 317 -38.78 -37.97 -125.31
N ALA A 318 -40.05 -37.56 -125.21
CA ALA A 318 -41.12 -38.07 -126.07
C ALA A 318 -41.07 -37.53 -127.51
N LEU A 319 -40.40 -36.39 -127.73
CA LEU A 319 -40.35 -35.70 -129.02
C LEU A 319 -39.41 -36.39 -130.03
N ALA A 320 -38.28 -36.92 -129.55
CA ALA A 320 -37.21 -37.47 -130.39
C ALA A 320 -37.58 -38.76 -131.15
N LEU A 321 -38.63 -39.48 -130.74
CA LEU A 321 -39.07 -40.73 -131.37
C LEU A 321 -39.86 -40.54 -132.68
N SER A 322 -40.15 -39.30 -133.10
CA SER A 322 -40.95 -39.02 -134.31
C SER A 322 -40.15 -38.96 -135.61
N GLU A 323 -38.82 -38.75 -135.56
CA GLU A 323 -38.04 -38.36 -136.75
C GLU A 323 -37.45 -39.54 -137.54
N GLN A 324 -37.30 -40.70 -136.91
CA GLN A 324 -36.52 -41.84 -137.45
C GLN A 324 -37.29 -42.73 -138.46
N LYS A 325 -38.25 -42.19 -139.21
CA LYS A 325 -39.15 -42.95 -140.12
C LYS A 325 -39.02 -42.65 -141.62
N GLN A 326 -38.00 -41.89 -142.04
CA GLN A 326 -37.90 -41.38 -143.42
C GLN A 326 -36.67 -41.85 -144.25
N GLN A 327 -35.84 -42.79 -143.78
CA GLN A 327 -34.51 -43.02 -144.37
C GLN A 327 -34.24 -44.39 -145.03
N ASP A 328 -35.20 -45.33 -145.03
CA ASP A 328 -35.00 -46.70 -145.56
C ASP A 328 -35.66 -46.94 -146.93
N LEU A 329 -34.96 -46.62 -148.02
CA LEU A 329 -35.25 -47.12 -149.39
C LEU A 329 -34.06 -46.92 -150.36
N GLY A 330 -32.83 -47.18 -149.90
CA GLY A 330 -31.56 -46.78 -150.56
C GLY A 330 -30.69 -47.87 -151.21
N GLU A 331 -31.30 -48.94 -151.74
CA GLU A 331 -30.78 -49.87 -152.78
C GLU A 331 -29.35 -50.47 -152.64
N MET A 332 -29.16 -51.76 -152.37
CA MET A 332 -29.40 -52.91 -153.30
C MET A 332 -28.64 -52.96 -154.64
N LEU A 333 -27.62 -52.11 -154.91
CA LEU A 333 -26.93 -52.09 -156.22
C LEU A 333 -25.49 -52.64 -156.32
N THR A 334 -24.86 -53.11 -155.24
CA THR A 334 -23.43 -53.53 -155.26
C THR A 334 -23.14 -55.03 -155.13
N ARG A 335 -24.16 -55.89 -154.99
CA ARG A 335 -24.00 -57.35 -154.75
C ARG A 335 -23.51 -58.19 -155.95
N VAL A 336 -23.33 -57.61 -157.15
CA VAL A 336 -23.20 -58.37 -158.42
C VAL A 336 -21.78 -58.36 -159.02
N ARG A 337 -20.75 -57.93 -158.27
CA ARG A 337 -19.33 -58.00 -158.71
C ARG A 337 -18.52 -59.04 -157.93
N ALA A 338 -19.06 -60.25 -157.86
CA ALA A 338 -18.52 -61.37 -157.09
C ALA A 338 -17.60 -62.33 -157.91
N GLU A 339 -17.27 -63.47 -157.31
CA GLU A 339 -17.14 -64.79 -157.97
C GLU A 339 -15.96 -65.11 -158.92
N LYS A 340 -14.99 -64.23 -159.24
CA LYS A 340 -13.94 -64.57 -160.24
C LYS A 340 -12.54 -65.01 -159.77
N GLU A 341 -12.15 -64.88 -158.49
CA GLU A 341 -10.76 -65.21 -158.06
C GLU A 341 -10.62 -66.29 -156.96
N GLU A 342 -11.67 -67.05 -156.65
CA GLU A 342 -11.61 -68.12 -155.64
C GLU A 342 -10.59 -69.23 -155.98
N GLN A 343 -10.37 -69.51 -157.27
CA GLN A 343 -9.55 -70.64 -157.72
C GLN A 343 -8.02 -70.48 -157.58
N ARG A 344 -7.48 -69.30 -157.22
CA ARG A 344 -6.04 -69.16 -156.93
C ARG A 344 -5.64 -69.42 -155.48
N GLY A 345 -6.61 -69.71 -154.61
CA GLY A 345 -6.34 -70.11 -153.23
C GLY A 345 -6.05 -71.62 -153.07
N ARG A 346 -4.76 -71.99 -152.90
CA ARG A 346 -4.33 -73.17 -152.09
C ARG A 346 -2.83 -73.16 -151.74
N GLN A 347 -1.92 -73.09 -152.70
CA GLN A 347 -0.47 -73.22 -152.45
C GLN A 347 0.22 -72.03 -151.74
N ALA A 348 -0.46 -70.88 -151.59
CA ALA A 348 0.10 -69.70 -150.93
C ALA A 348 -0.03 -69.69 -149.39
N LYS A 349 -0.68 -70.70 -148.77
CA LYS A 349 -1.03 -70.66 -147.34
C LYS A 349 0.05 -71.17 -146.38
N GLU A 350 0.96 -72.05 -146.79
CA GLU A 350 1.99 -72.59 -145.88
C GLU A 350 3.09 -71.56 -145.59
N ARG A 351 3.63 -70.90 -146.63
CA ARG A 351 4.76 -69.95 -146.50
C ARG A 351 4.47 -68.69 -145.67
N LYS A 352 3.23 -68.41 -145.29
CA LYS A 352 2.90 -67.30 -144.39
C LYS A 352 3.09 -67.63 -142.91
N LYS A 353 2.85 -68.89 -142.52
CA LYS A 353 2.75 -69.28 -141.10
C LYS A 353 4.06 -69.07 -140.36
N ASP A 354 5.17 -69.46 -140.98
CA ASP A 354 6.51 -69.33 -140.38
C ASP A 354 7.00 -67.87 -140.31
N GLN A 355 6.37 -66.95 -141.06
CA GLN A 355 6.75 -65.53 -141.10
C GLN A 355 5.95 -64.69 -140.09
N GLU A 356 4.70 -65.06 -139.80
CA GLU A 356 3.87 -64.45 -138.76
C GLU A 356 4.42 -64.75 -137.34
N ASP A 357 4.94 -65.96 -137.15
CA ASP A 357 5.50 -66.46 -135.89
C ASP A 357 6.83 -65.79 -135.47
N GLY A 358 7.53 -65.14 -136.41
CA GLY A 358 8.72 -64.32 -136.14
C GLY A 358 8.36 -62.93 -135.61
N VAL A 359 7.49 -62.22 -136.33
CA VAL A 359 7.05 -60.85 -136.02
C VAL A 359 6.40 -60.77 -134.63
N LEU A 360 5.67 -61.81 -134.21
CA LEU A 360 5.06 -61.89 -132.88
C LEU A 360 6.08 -61.95 -131.73
N ARG A 361 7.29 -62.47 -131.95
CA ARG A 361 8.36 -62.56 -130.94
C ARG A 361 9.12 -61.25 -130.84
N GLU A 362 9.51 -60.67 -131.98
CA GLU A 362 10.15 -59.37 -132.09
C GLU A 362 9.26 -58.25 -131.51
N GLY A 363 7.98 -58.22 -131.92
CA GLY A 363 6.97 -57.33 -131.39
C GLY A 363 6.56 -57.59 -129.93
N LYS A 364 7.07 -58.63 -129.27
CA LYS A 364 7.00 -58.79 -127.80
C LYS A 364 8.25 -58.21 -127.14
N LEU A 365 9.44 -58.60 -127.59
CA LEU A 365 10.72 -58.10 -127.06
C LEU A 365 10.81 -56.57 -127.11
N LEU A 366 10.32 -55.93 -128.17
CA LEU A 366 10.27 -54.47 -128.28
C LEU A 366 9.35 -53.81 -127.24
N ARG A 367 8.21 -54.43 -126.89
CA ARG A 367 7.31 -53.93 -125.83
C ARG A 367 7.92 -54.12 -124.44
N ASP A 368 8.57 -55.25 -124.19
CA ASP A 368 9.25 -55.51 -122.92
C ASP A 368 10.45 -54.55 -122.75
N MET A 369 11.20 -54.26 -123.81
CA MET A 369 12.20 -53.17 -123.84
C MET A 369 11.58 -51.79 -123.56
N GLN A 370 10.46 -51.43 -124.20
CA GLN A 370 9.79 -50.15 -123.99
C GLN A 370 9.37 -49.99 -122.52
N ASN A 371 8.68 -50.99 -121.96
CA ASN A 371 8.25 -51.01 -120.55
C ASN A 371 9.44 -50.86 -119.58
N MET A 372 10.57 -51.52 -119.85
CA MET A 372 11.79 -51.37 -119.05
C MET A 372 12.47 -50.01 -119.23
N THR A 373 12.33 -49.37 -120.38
CA THR A 373 12.83 -48.00 -120.65
C THR A 373 11.99 -46.97 -119.90
N ASP A 374 10.67 -47.09 -119.96
CA ASP A 374 9.71 -46.23 -119.26
C ASP A 374 9.85 -46.39 -117.73
N SER A 375 10.08 -47.62 -117.25
CA SER A 375 10.38 -47.88 -115.83
C SER A 375 11.70 -47.23 -115.38
N ASN A 376 12.75 -47.27 -116.22
CA ASN A 376 14.03 -46.62 -115.92
C ASN A 376 13.91 -45.08 -115.90
N THR A 377 13.13 -44.48 -116.80
CA THR A 377 12.91 -43.01 -116.76
C THR A 377 12.10 -42.59 -115.54
N GLN A 378 11.06 -43.35 -115.16
CA GLN A 378 10.33 -43.10 -113.90
C GLN A 378 11.22 -43.23 -112.66
N LEU A 379 12.14 -44.21 -112.63
CA LEU A 379 13.09 -44.36 -111.53
C LEU A 379 14.11 -43.21 -111.48
N ARG A 380 14.65 -42.77 -112.63
CA ARG A 380 15.51 -41.58 -112.71
C ARG A 380 14.80 -40.32 -112.20
N ASN A 381 13.57 -40.09 -112.65
CA ASN A 381 12.76 -38.94 -112.20
C ASN A 381 12.54 -38.97 -110.67
N LYS A 382 12.31 -40.14 -110.08
CA LYS A 382 12.21 -40.31 -108.62
C LYS A 382 13.54 -40.07 -107.91
N VAL A 383 14.68 -40.50 -108.46
CA VAL A 383 16.01 -40.21 -107.90
C VAL A 383 16.30 -38.71 -107.95
N GLU A 384 16.04 -38.04 -109.08
CA GLU A 384 16.18 -36.59 -109.20
C GLU A 384 15.27 -35.83 -108.22
N GLU A 385 14.04 -36.29 -108.00
CA GLU A 385 13.14 -35.69 -107.02
C GLU A 385 13.68 -35.83 -105.59
N GLN A 386 14.18 -37.01 -105.22
CA GLN A 386 14.79 -37.23 -103.90
C GLN A 386 16.12 -36.47 -103.74
N GLU A 387 16.91 -36.31 -104.79
CA GLU A 387 18.08 -35.42 -104.77
C GLU A 387 17.69 -33.95 -104.54
N ARG A 388 16.66 -33.46 -105.23
CA ARG A 388 16.15 -32.09 -105.06
C ARG A 388 15.61 -31.88 -103.63
N ARG A 389 14.87 -32.87 -103.09
CA ARG A 389 14.41 -32.89 -101.69
C ARG A 389 15.59 -32.88 -100.70
N CYS A 390 16.61 -33.72 -100.93
CA CYS A 390 17.81 -33.80 -100.09
C CYS A 390 18.60 -32.49 -100.11
N LYS A 391 18.80 -31.88 -101.29
CA LYS A 391 19.44 -30.56 -101.44
C LYS A 391 18.64 -29.46 -100.72
N SER A 392 17.30 -29.47 -100.83
CA SER A 392 16.42 -28.55 -100.08
C SER A 392 16.48 -28.75 -98.56
N GLN A 393 16.62 -29.98 -98.08
CA GLN A 393 16.77 -30.28 -96.65
C GLN A 393 18.16 -29.88 -96.13
N GLN A 394 19.22 -30.06 -96.93
CA GLN A 394 20.56 -29.58 -96.59
C GLN A 394 20.61 -28.04 -96.49
N GLN A 395 19.92 -27.34 -97.40
CA GLN A 395 19.72 -25.89 -97.37
C GLN A 395 19.03 -25.45 -96.06
N GLN A 396 17.89 -26.04 -95.72
CA GLN A 396 17.18 -25.76 -94.46
C GLN A 396 18.00 -26.09 -93.20
N ILE A 397 18.78 -27.18 -93.21
CA ILE A 397 19.68 -27.54 -92.11
C ILE A 397 20.84 -26.54 -91.97
N PHE A 398 21.30 -25.93 -93.06
CA PHE A 398 22.31 -24.86 -93.02
C PHE A 398 21.72 -23.56 -92.44
N GLU A 399 20.53 -23.16 -92.92
CA GLU A 399 19.81 -21.97 -92.44
C GLU A 399 19.49 -22.07 -90.94
N LEU A 400 18.90 -23.18 -90.49
CA LEU A 400 18.63 -23.44 -89.07
C LEU A 400 19.89 -23.48 -88.20
N LYS A 401 21.04 -23.94 -88.74
CA LYS A 401 22.32 -23.87 -88.02
C LYS A 401 22.82 -22.43 -87.88
N GLN A 402 22.62 -21.59 -88.89
CA GLN A 402 22.98 -20.16 -88.85
C GLN A 402 22.07 -19.38 -87.89
N GLU A 403 20.76 -19.66 -87.89
CA GLU A 403 19.83 -19.09 -86.90
C GLU A 403 20.19 -19.52 -85.47
N LEU A 404 20.58 -20.78 -85.27
CA LEU A 404 21.01 -21.29 -83.97
C LEU A 404 22.31 -20.64 -83.48
N THR A 405 23.31 -20.45 -84.35
CA THR A 405 24.56 -19.75 -83.95
C THR A 405 24.31 -18.27 -83.66
N ASN A 406 23.50 -17.59 -84.46
CA ASN A 406 23.09 -16.20 -84.22
C ASN A 406 22.35 -16.06 -82.87
N SER A 407 21.35 -16.91 -82.62
CA SER A 407 20.59 -16.93 -81.37
C SER A 407 21.47 -17.23 -80.15
N THR A 408 22.44 -18.15 -80.31
CA THR A 408 23.41 -18.48 -79.26
C THR A 408 24.36 -17.31 -78.97
N ALA A 409 24.77 -16.56 -79.99
CA ALA A 409 25.59 -15.36 -79.82
C ALA A 409 24.81 -14.23 -79.14
N GLU A 410 23.54 -14.02 -79.52
CA GLU A 410 22.69 -13.00 -78.90
C GLU A 410 22.40 -13.32 -77.42
N LEU A 411 22.10 -14.58 -77.09
CA LEU A 411 21.89 -15.02 -75.71
C LEU A 411 23.15 -14.83 -74.85
N LYS A 412 24.35 -15.09 -75.39
CA LYS A 412 25.63 -14.79 -74.71
C LYS A 412 25.83 -13.29 -74.49
N LEU A 413 25.51 -12.45 -75.47
CA LEU A 413 25.59 -10.99 -75.31
C LEU A 413 24.60 -10.48 -74.25
N ARG A 414 23.37 -10.99 -74.24
CA ARG A 414 22.35 -10.68 -73.22
C ARG A 414 22.76 -11.15 -71.82
N LEU A 415 23.47 -12.28 -71.69
CA LEU A 415 24.03 -12.76 -70.43
C LEU A 415 25.06 -11.77 -69.87
N VAL A 416 26.10 -11.43 -70.65
CA VAL A 416 27.14 -10.48 -70.23
C VAL A 416 26.54 -9.12 -69.86
N GLN A 417 25.60 -8.60 -70.65
CA GLN A 417 24.89 -7.35 -70.33
C GLN A 417 24.03 -7.42 -69.05
N ALA A 418 23.62 -8.61 -68.61
CA ALA A 418 22.92 -8.81 -67.33
C ALA A 418 23.91 -8.93 -66.17
N GLU A 419 25.06 -9.58 -66.38
CA GLU A 419 26.16 -9.69 -65.43
C GLU A 419 26.78 -8.32 -65.12
N ASP A 420 27.07 -7.51 -66.14
CA ASP A 420 27.55 -6.12 -66.00
C ASP A 420 26.58 -5.26 -65.16
N ARG A 421 25.28 -5.36 -65.43
CA ARG A 421 24.23 -4.65 -64.68
C ARG A 421 24.18 -5.11 -63.22
N LEU A 422 24.27 -6.41 -62.99
CA LEU A 422 24.29 -6.98 -61.64
C LEU A 422 25.54 -6.56 -60.87
N GLU A 423 26.70 -6.48 -61.51
CA GLU A 423 27.91 -6.01 -60.84
C GLU A 423 27.88 -4.50 -60.55
N MET A 424 27.33 -3.69 -61.45
CA MET A 424 27.11 -2.26 -61.20
C MET A 424 26.12 -2.02 -60.04
N GLU A 425 25.04 -2.80 -59.93
CA GLU A 425 24.14 -2.77 -58.77
C GLU A 425 24.80 -3.25 -57.47
N LYS A 426 25.63 -4.31 -57.51
CA LYS A 426 26.43 -4.74 -56.36
C LYS A 426 27.39 -3.65 -55.89
N ARG A 427 28.09 -2.98 -56.81
CA ARG A 427 29.03 -1.88 -56.52
C ARG A 427 28.30 -0.69 -55.88
N ARG A 428 27.15 -0.28 -56.43
CA ARG A 428 26.27 0.76 -55.83
C ARG A 428 25.78 0.39 -54.44
N SER A 429 25.27 -0.83 -54.28
CA SER A 429 24.76 -1.34 -53.00
C SER A 429 25.86 -1.37 -51.92
N LYS A 430 27.07 -1.78 -52.29
CA LYS A 430 28.25 -1.76 -51.41
C LYS A 430 28.61 -0.33 -51.01
N GLN A 431 28.66 0.60 -51.96
CA GLN A 431 29.00 2.00 -51.65
C GLN A 431 27.94 2.68 -50.77
N ALA A 432 26.65 2.43 -51.00
CA ALA A 432 25.57 2.93 -50.15
C ALA A 432 25.62 2.35 -48.71
N LEU A 433 26.12 1.12 -48.55
CA LEU A 433 26.41 0.53 -47.23
C LEU A 433 27.61 1.24 -46.56
N GLU A 434 28.68 1.48 -47.30
CA GLU A 434 29.88 2.19 -46.81
C GLU A 434 29.56 3.65 -46.40
N ASP A 435 28.75 4.36 -47.18
CA ASP A 435 28.26 5.71 -46.87
C ASP A 435 27.35 5.71 -45.62
N MET A 436 26.47 4.72 -45.48
CA MET A 436 25.59 4.58 -44.31
C MET A 436 26.37 4.27 -43.03
N ASP A 437 27.37 3.38 -43.09
CA ASP A 437 28.19 3.06 -41.92
C ASP A 437 29.14 4.19 -41.56
N ALA A 438 29.65 4.96 -42.54
CA ALA A 438 30.38 6.20 -42.31
C ALA A 438 29.50 7.32 -41.68
N LEU A 439 28.19 7.34 -41.96
CA LEU A 439 27.25 8.22 -41.27
C LEU A 439 27.02 7.78 -39.82
N ARG A 440 26.74 6.48 -39.58
CA ARG A 440 26.60 5.91 -38.24
C ARG A 440 27.83 6.13 -37.36
N GLN A 441 29.02 6.00 -37.93
CA GLN A 441 30.26 6.25 -37.20
C GLN A 441 30.35 7.71 -36.73
N LYS A 442 29.98 8.68 -37.58
CA LYS A 442 29.91 10.11 -37.21
C LYS A 442 28.84 10.40 -36.16
N GLU A 443 27.69 9.70 -36.20
CA GLU A 443 26.66 9.79 -35.16
C GLU A 443 27.17 9.26 -33.81
N VAL A 444 27.88 8.13 -33.80
CA VAL A 444 28.53 7.58 -32.59
C VAL A 444 29.62 8.51 -32.08
N GLU A 445 30.48 9.05 -32.94
CA GLU A 445 31.50 10.04 -32.57
C GLU A 445 30.89 11.34 -32.03
N HIS A 446 29.70 11.73 -32.49
CA HIS A 446 28.96 12.88 -31.96
C HIS A 446 28.34 12.57 -30.59
N MET A 447 27.72 11.40 -30.42
CA MET A 447 27.17 10.96 -29.13
C MET A 447 28.27 10.81 -28.07
N ASN A 448 29.42 10.23 -28.43
CA ASN A 448 30.56 10.07 -27.52
C ASN A 448 31.10 11.44 -27.04
N ARG A 449 31.27 12.42 -27.94
CA ARG A 449 31.68 13.79 -27.54
C ARG A 449 30.67 14.46 -26.61
N HIS A 450 29.37 14.35 -26.91
CA HIS A 450 28.33 14.87 -26.02
C HIS A 450 28.33 14.16 -24.65
N LEU A 451 28.61 12.86 -24.61
CA LEU A 451 28.76 12.11 -23.36
C LEU A 451 29.98 12.60 -22.57
N GLU A 452 31.16 12.73 -23.19
CA GLU A 452 32.37 13.29 -22.56
C GLU A 452 32.15 14.71 -22.01
N GLU A 453 31.50 15.59 -22.78
CA GLU A 453 31.16 16.95 -22.35
C GLU A 453 30.20 16.94 -21.16
N SER A 454 29.19 16.06 -21.18
CA SER A 454 28.26 15.89 -20.05
C SER A 454 28.93 15.30 -18.80
N GLU A 455 29.89 14.38 -18.97
CA GLU A 455 30.63 13.77 -17.88
C GLU A 455 31.56 14.80 -17.24
N ARG A 456 32.33 15.55 -18.04
CA ARG A 456 33.16 16.68 -17.56
C ARG A 456 32.30 17.67 -16.78
N ALA A 457 31.14 18.08 -17.29
CA ALA A 457 30.23 19.00 -16.60
C ALA A 457 29.66 18.43 -15.27
N LEU A 458 29.51 17.10 -15.15
CA LEU A 458 29.13 16.44 -13.90
C LEU A 458 30.30 16.36 -12.92
N GLN A 459 31.51 15.99 -13.37
CA GLN A 459 32.73 15.99 -12.56
C GLN A 459 33.01 17.40 -11.96
N ASP A 460 32.90 18.43 -12.80
CA ASP A 460 33.02 19.84 -12.41
C ASP A 460 32.02 20.24 -11.30
N ARG A 461 30.81 19.68 -11.37
CA ARG A 461 29.74 19.92 -10.39
C ARG A 461 29.93 19.13 -9.10
N ILE A 462 30.44 17.90 -9.18
CA ILE A 462 30.83 17.10 -8.02
C ILE A 462 31.93 17.84 -7.24
N PHE A 463 33.00 18.26 -7.91
CA PHE A 463 34.10 19.02 -7.28
C PHE A 463 33.61 20.30 -6.59
N LYS A 464 32.69 21.06 -7.22
CA LYS A 464 32.08 22.25 -6.61
C LYS A 464 31.26 21.92 -5.36
N LEU A 465 30.51 20.81 -5.36
CA LEU A 465 29.73 20.36 -4.21
C LEU A 465 30.62 19.80 -3.09
N GLU A 466 31.72 19.13 -3.41
CA GLU A 466 32.68 18.62 -2.42
C GLU A 466 33.41 19.76 -1.70
N ASN A 467 33.84 20.79 -2.41
CA ASN A 467 34.40 22.00 -1.80
C ASN A 467 33.39 22.69 -0.87
N GLN A 468 32.11 22.78 -1.27
CA GLN A 468 31.04 23.30 -0.40
C GLN A 468 30.81 22.41 0.84
N ARG A 469 30.91 21.08 0.69
CA ARG A 469 30.81 20.13 1.81
C ARG A 469 31.91 20.35 2.83
N ILE A 470 33.16 20.51 2.37
CA ILE A 470 34.34 20.77 3.21
C ILE A 470 34.19 22.10 3.95
N GLN A 471 33.76 23.17 3.27
CA GLN A 471 33.52 24.48 3.89
C GLN A 471 32.48 24.41 5.02
N LEU A 472 31.37 23.70 4.79
CA LEU A 472 30.33 23.49 5.80
C LEU A 472 30.79 22.58 6.96
N GLU A 473 31.67 21.60 6.68
CA GLU A 473 32.30 20.75 7.70
C GLU A 473 33.27 21.56 8.59
N GLU A 474 34.03 22.49 8.02
CA GLU A 474 34.85 23.44 8.80
C GLU A 474 34.01 24.43 9.61
N GLU A 475 32.96 25.02 9.03
CA GLU A 475 32.04 25.93 9.75
C GLU A 475 31.35 25.24 10.91
N LEU A 476 30.84 24.01 10.69
CA LEU A 476 30.26 23.18 11.74
C LEU A 476 31.29 22.84 12.83
N SER A 477 32.55 22.60 12.47
CA SER A 477 33.63 22.33 13.42
C SER A 477 33.99 23.56 14.24
N ARG A 478 34.09 24.74 13.60
CA ARG A 478 34.28 26.04 14.28
C ARG A 478 33.12 26.36 15.23
N SER A 479 31.87 26.15 14.80
CA SER A 479 30.68 26.35 15.62
C SER A 479 30.62 25.39 16.83
N LYS A 480 31.00 24.12 16.63
CA LYS A 480 31.10 23.14 17.73
C LYS A 480 32.17 23.54 18.74
N ALA A 481 33.35 23.95 18.29
CA ALA A 481 34.43 24.40 19.17
C ALA A 481 34.00 25.60 20.03
N GLY A 482 33.40 26.64 19.43
CA GLY A 482 32.88 27.79 20.17
C GLY A 482 31.74 27.44 21.15
N SER A 483 30.92 26.44 20.83
CA SER A 483 29.89 25.93 21.75
C SER A 483 30.49 25.20 22.96
N VAL A 484 31.64 24.53 22.78
CA VAL A 484 32.37 23.86 23.85
C VAL A 484 33.09 24.85 24.75
N THR A 485 33.71 25.91 24.21
CA THR A 485 34.35 26.95 25.06
C THR A 485 33.32 27.72 25.87
N GLN A 486 32.22 28.18 25.26
CA GLN A 486 31.11 28.83 25.99
C GLN A 486 30.53 27.95 27.11
N ARG A 487 30.47 26.63 26.88
CA ARG A 487 30.05 25.69 27.93
C ARG A 487 31.08 25.59 29.06
N ALA A 488 32.38 25.53 28.74
CA ALA A 488 33.43 25.48 29.75
C ALA A 488 33.48 26.75 30.61
N GLU A 489 33.34 27.93 29.98
CA GLU A 489 33.22 29.23 30.65
C GLU A 489 32.02 29.26 31.62
N ALA A 490 30.86 28.78 31.17
CA ALA A 490 29.66 28.69 32.00
C ALA A 490 29.78 27.66 33.14
N GLU A 491 30.47 26.53 32.93
CA GLU A 491 30.75 25.54 33.98
C GLU A 491 31.78 26.05 35.00
N GLU A 492 32.73 26.90 34.59
CA GLU A 492 33.66 27.57 35.51
C GLU A 492 32.94 28.63 36.37
N GLU A 493 32.17 29.55 35.77
CA GLU A 493 31.39 30.55 36.51
C GLU A 493 30.41 29.91 37.49
N LEU A 494 29.71 28.85 37.06
CA LEU A 494 28.82 28.11 37.94
C LEU A 494 29.58 27.38 39.07
N SER A 495 30.85 27.04 38.87
CA SER A 495 31.74 26.52 39.92
C SER A 495 32.24 27.60 40.87
N ARG A 496 32.56 28.81 40.37
CA ARG A 496 32.90 30.00 41.17
C ARG A 496 31.73 30.38 42.10
N VAL A 497 30.51 30.49 41.56
CA VAL A 497 29.29 30.77 42.35
C VAL A 497 29.02 29.68 43.39
N ARG A 498 29.17 28.40 43.04
CA ARG A 498 29.07 27.28 44.01
C ARG A 498 30.10 27.36 45.13
N ALA A 499 31.32 27.83 44.85
CA ALA A 499 32.35 28.01 45.87
C ALA A 499 32.02 29.18 46.82
N GLN A 500 31.51 30.30 46.28
CA GLN A 500 31.07 31.44 47.07
C GLN A 500 29.88 31.08 47.99
N VAL A 501 28.83 30.46 47.46
CA VAL A 501 27.67 30.05 48.28
C VAL A 501 28.08 29.13 49.43
N ARG A 502 29.00 28.18 49.18
CA ARG A 502 29.57 27.31 50.23
C ARG A 502 30.39 28.04 51.29
N LEU A 503 30.95 29.22 50.97
CA LEU A 503 31.64 30.06 51.94
C LEU A 503 30.62 30.82 52.80
N GLU A 504 29.64 31.45 52.16
CA GLU A 504 28.54 32.16 52.83
C GLU A 504 27.74 31.23 53.75
N GLU A 505 27.46 29.99 53.33
CA GLU A 505 26.85 28.94 54.17
C GLU A 505 27.69 28.62 55.42
N ARG A 506 29.02 28.50 55.28
CA ARG A 506 29.93 28.23 56.40
C ARG A 506 29.99 29.39 57.39
N GLU A 507 30.03 30.62 56.90
CA GLU A 507 30.03 31.83 57.74
C GLU A 507 28.70 31.99 58.50
N GLN A 508 27.57 31.72 57.83
CA GLN A 508 26.25 31.69 58.47
C GLN A 508 26.16 30.60 59.54
N VAL A 509 26.64 29.38 59.27
CA VAL A 509 26.69 28.29 60.26
C VAL A 509 27.58 28.66 61.45
N ALA A 510 28.77 29.23 61.22
CA ALA A 510 29.67 29.67 62.29
C ALA A 510 29.02 30.75 63.18
N SER A 511 28.34 31.74 62.58
CA SER A 511 27.61 32.78 63.31
C SER A 511 26.41 32.23 64.09
N LEU A 512 25.72 31.22 63.56
CA LEU A 512 24.63 30.54 64.26
C LEU A 512 25.14 29.67 65.41
N GLU A 513 26.28 29.01 65.26
CA GLU A 513 26.95 28.30 66.36
C GLU A 513 27.38 29.25 67.47
N GLU A 514 27.98 30.40 67.14
CA GLU A 514 28.38 31.40 68.14
C GLU A 514 27.19 31.93 68.94
N LYS A 515 26.09 32.28 68.25
CA LYS A 515 24.81 32.65 68.89
C LYS A 515 24.29 31.53 69.78
N LEU A 516 24.38 30.27 69.35
CA LEU A 516 23.98 29.11 70.13
C LEU A 516 24.87 28.89 71.37
N ARG A 517 26.18 29.18 71.29
CA ARG A 517 27.10 29.16 72.44
C ARG A 517 26.73 30.26 73.46
N ALA A 518 26.47 31.49 72.99
CA ALA A 518 26.04 32.59 73.85
C ALA A 518 24.69 32.31 74.55
N VAL A 519 23.71 31.77 73.83
CA VAL A 519 22.42 31.36 74.42
C VAL A 519 22.60 30.22 75.43
N ARG A 520 23.52 29.27 75.18
CA ARG A 520 23.86 28.21 76.16
C ARG A 520 24.52 28.77 77.42
N GLN A 521 25.42 29.76 77.29
CA GLN A 521 26.05 30.44 78.43
C GLN A 521 25.02 31.19 79.27
N SER A 522 24.21 32.05 78.65
CA SER A 522 23.13 32.78 79.34
C SER A 522 22.12 31.85 80.03
N ARG A 523 21.77 30.72 79.38
CA ARG A 523 20.94 29.67 80.02
C ARG A 523 21.63 29.06 81.25
N GLN A 524 22.94 28.82 81.20
CA GLN A 524 23.70 28.29 82.33
C GLN A 524 23.81 29.30 83.47
N GLU A 525 24.00 30.59 83.17
CA GLU A 525 24.00 31.68 84.14
C GLU A 525 22.66 31.78 84.88
N VAL A 526 21.54 31.81 84.14
CA VAL A 526 20.18 31.81 84.71
C VAL A 526 19.92 30.53 85.52
N GLN A 527 20.42 29.37 85.06
CA GLN A 527 20.32 28.12 85.81
C GLN A 527 21.13 28.15 87.11
N ASN A 528 22.32 28.74 87.12
CA ASN A 528 23.15 28.93 88.31
C ASN A 528 22.54 29.94 89.29
N GLN A 529 21.94 31.03 88.79
CA GLN A 529 21.18 31.98 89.60
C GLN A 529 19.96 31.29 90.24
N CYS A 530 19.27 30.43 89.50
CA CYS A 530 18.13 29.65 90.00
C CYS A 530 18.54 28.62 91.08
N THR A 531 19.72 27.99 90.98
CA THR A 531 20.22 27.11 92.06
C THR A 531 20.67 27.90 93.29
N GLN A 532 21.34 29.05 93.10
CA GLN A 532 21.68 29.96 94.20
C GLN A 532 20.43 30.48 94.93
N GLN A 533 19.40 30.91 94.20
CA GLN A 533 18.11 31.33 94.78
C GLN A 533 17.44 30.19 95.56
N LYS A 534 17.49 28.95 95.06
CA LYS A 534 16.98 27.78 95.80
C LYS A 534 17.78 27.52 97.09
N GLN A 535 19.09 27.71 97.07
CA GLN A 535 19.93 27.59 98.27
C GLN A 535 19.58 28.68 99.30
N THR A 536 19.46 29.96 98.90
CA THR A 536 19.09 31.03 99.84
C THR A 536 17.67 30.87 100.38
N VAL A 537 16.72 30.37 99.59
CA VAL A 537 15.37 30.00 100.08
C VAL A 537 15.43 28.86 101.10
N ALA A 538 16.25 27.82 100.87
CA ALA A 538 16.43 26.73 101.83
C ALA A 538 17.09 27.20 103.14
N GLU A 539 18.08 28.09 103.07
CA GLU A 539 18.66 28.73 104.26
C GLU A 539 17.65 29.59 105.03
N LEU A 540 16.81 30.36 104.33
CA LEU A 540 15.77 31.17 104.96
C LEU A 540 14.70 30.28 105.62
N GLN A 541 14.35 29.15 105.00
CA GLN A 541 13.46 28.14 105.60
C GLN A 541 14.10 27.49 106.83
N ALA A 542 15.40 27.18 106.81
CA ALA A 542 16.13 26.66 107.97
C ALA A 542 16.17 27.69 109.13
N LYS A 543 16.49 28.96 108.83
CA LYS A 543 16.45 30.08 109.79
C LYS A 543 15.05 30.30 110.36
N GLN A 544 14.01 30.21 109.53
CA GLN A 544 12.62 30.26 109.99
C GLN A 544 12.26 29.06 110.89
N GLY A 545 12.77 27.87 110.60
CA GLY A 545 12.63 26.69 111.46
C GLY A 545 13.30 26.87 112.82
N GLN A 546 14.52 27.40 112.85
CA GLN A 546 15.23 27.73 114.09
C GLN A 546 14.47 28.78 114.92
N GLN A 547 14.04 29.89 114.30
CA GLN A 547 13.27 30.93 114.99
C GLN A 547 11.92 30.43 115.53
N ARG A 548 11.29 29.43 114.88
CA ARG A 548 10.12 28.74 115.44
C ARG A 548 10.47 27.92 116.68
N LEU A 549 11.55 27.15 116.65
CA LEU A 549 12.02 26.38 117.81
C LEU A 549 12.41 27.28 118.98
N GLU A 550 13.03 28.44 118.71
CA GLU A 550 13.33 29.46 119.73
C GLU A 550 12.04 30.08 120.29
N ALA A 551 11.06 30.41 119.44
CA ALA A 551 9.75 30.90 119.88
C ALA A 551 8.97 29.86 120.71
N ASP A 552 9.00 28.58 120.33
CA ASP A 552 8.36 27.50 121.07
C ASP A 552 9.08 27.18 122.39
N GLY A 553 10.41 27.33 122.43
CA GLY A 553 11.19 27.29 123.68
C GLY A 553 10.85 28.43 124.63
N LEU A 554 10.71 29.65 124.10
CA LEU A 554 10.26 30.82 124.87
C LEU A 554 8.81 30.66 125.36
N ARG A 555 7.91 30.04 124.57
CA ARG A 555 6.54 29.70 125.02
C ARG A 555 6.57 28.75 126.21
N ARG A 556 7.31 27.64 126.12
CA ARG A 556 7.46 26.71 127.26
C ARG A 556 8.06 27.40 128.48
N ARG A 557 9.03 28.31 128.30
CA ARG A 557 9.61 29.06 129.42
C ARG A 557 8.61 30.04 130.06
N VAL A 558 7.69 30.60 129.28
CA VAL A 558 6.56 31.40 129.82
C VAL A 558 5.55 30.50 130.55
N GLU A 559 5.25 29.31 130.02
CA GLU A 559 4.36 28.33 130.66
C GLU A 559 4.96 27.83 132.00
N GLU A 560 6.25 27.49 132.03
CA GLU A 560 7.01 27.17 133.26
C GLU A 560 6.94 28.31 134.29
N LEU A 561 7.21 29.55 133.87
CA LEU A 561 7.18 30.71 134.76
C LEU A 561 5.76 31.04 135.25
N GLN A 562 4.73 30.82 134.44
CA GLN A 562 3.33 30.92 134.88
C GLN A 562 2.98 29.83 135.90
N GLN A 563 3.53 28.62 135.74
CA GLN A 563 3.35 27.53 136.68
C GLN A 563 4.06 27.82 138.02
N GLU A 564 5.31 28.30 137.99
CA GLU A 564 6.04 28.80 139.18
C GLU A 564 5.30 29.94 139.89
N LEU A 565 4.73 30.89 139.14
CA LEU A 565 3.95 31.99 139.72
C LEU A 565 2.70 31.46 140.42
N SER A 566 1.95 30.57 139.75
CA SER A 566 0.73 29.98 140.32
C SER A 566 0.98 29.13 141.57
N GLY A 567 2.14 28.49 141.67
CA GLY A 567 2.57 27.78 142.88
C GLY A 567 2.82 28.75 144.04
N LYS A 568 3.52 29.86 143.79
CA LYS A 568 3.76 30.90 144.81
C LYS A 568 2.48 31.62 145.22
N ASP A 569 1.55 31.86 144.30
CA ASP A 569 0.23 32.41 144.63
C ASP A 569 -0.57 31.44 145.53
N GLN A 570 -0.46 30.12 145.30
CA GLN A 570 -1.05 29.11 146.19
C GLN A 570 -0.40 29.08 147.57
N GLU A 571 0.94 29.17 147.67
CA GLU A 571 1.65 29.31 148.96
C GLU A 571 1.19 30.57 149.71
N ARG A 572 1.08 31.71 149.02
CA ARG A 572 0.59 32.97 149.62
C ARG A 572 -0.85 32.89 150.08
N VAL A 573 -1.73 32.22 149.34
CA VAL A 573 -3.12 31.96 149.76
C VAL A 573 -3.16 31.01 150.96
N ALA A 574 -2.24 30.04 151.06
CA ALA A 574 -2.09 29.18 152.25
C ALA A 574 -1.63 29.99 153.48
N GLU A 575 -0.62 30.86 153.36
CA GLU A 575 -0.20 31.77 154.44
C GLU A 575 -1.36 32.67 154.91
N VAL A 576 -2.04 33.36 153.97
CA VAL A 576 -3.14 34.28 154.27
C VAL A 576 -4.33 33.55 154.91
N SER A 577 -4.65 32.33 154.47
CA SER A 577 -5.72 31.54 155.10
C SER A 577 -5.35 31.04 156.49
N ARG A 578 -4.07 30.76 156.79
CA ARG A 578 -3.61 30.44 158.15
C ARG A 578 -3.74 31.65 159.10
N VAL A 579 -3.24 32.82 158.68
CA VAL A 579 -3.35 34.08 159.45
C VAL A 579 -4.82 34.47 159.66
N ARG A 580 -5.70 34.18 158.70
CA ARG A 580 -7.14 34.41 158.82
C ARG A 580 -7.79 33.57 159.93
N VAL A 581 -7.35 32.32 160.15
CA VAL A 581 -7.84 31.48 161.26
C VAL A 581 -7.36 32.03 162.60
N GLU A 582 -6.07 32.39 162.71
CA GLU A 582 -5.48 32.97 163.94
C GLU A 582 -6.20 34.28 164.37
N LEU A 583 -6.63 35.12 163.42
CA LEU A 583 -7.47 36.31 163.68
C LEU A 583 -8.92 35.99 164.05
N GLN A 584 -9.47 34.87 163.58
CA GLN A 584 -10.87 34.51 163.79
C GLN A 584 -11.12 34.04 165.23
N GLU A 585 -10.15 33.38 165.87
CA GLU A 585 -10.18 33.03 167.30
C GLU A 585 -10.13 34.29 168.20
N GLN A 586 -9.25 35.24 167.89
CA GLN A 586 -9.16 36.51 168.63
C GLN A 586 -10.46 37.33 168.55
N THR A 587 -11.13 37.30 167.39
CA THR A 587 -12.42 37.97 167.18
C THR A 587 -13.53 37.36 168.05
N GLY A 588 -13.47 36.06 168.33
CA GLY A 588 -14.43 35.38 169.22
C GLY A 588 -14.34 35.84 170.68
N HIS A 589 -13.12 35.97 171.21
CA HIS A 589 -12.90 36.45 172.59
C HIS A 589 -13.47 37.86 172.82
N LEU A 590 -13.23 38.79 171.89
CA LEU A 590 -13.68 40.19 172.00
C LEU A 590 -15.22 40.35 171.90
N GLN A 591 -15.94 39.35 171.38
CA GLN A 591 -17.41 39.38 171.36
C GLN A 591 -18.02 38.98 172.72
N ALA A 592 -17.34 38.16 173.52
CA ALA A 592 -17.80 37.78 174.85
C ALA A 592 -17.78 38.98 175.84
N GLU A 593 -16.71 39.77 175.84
CA GLU A 593 -16.60 40.99 176.67
C GLU A 593 -17.61 42.08 176.31
N ARG A 594 -18.15 42.03 175.09
CA ARG A 594 -19.14 43.01 174.61
C ARG A 594 -20.56 42.74 175.15
N ALA A 595 -20.85 41.51 175.57
CA ALA A 595 -22.15 41.14 176.13
C ALA A 595 -22.32 41.60 177.59
N THR A 596 -21.26 41.52 178.40
CA THR A 596 -21.30 41.87 179.84
C THR A 596 -21.49 43.37 180.09
N ASN A 597 -21.00 44.22 179.19
CA ASN A 597 -21.08 45.67 179.30
C ASN A 597 -22.45 46.29 178.90
N GLY A 598 -23.43 45.48 178.47
CA GLY A 598 -24.74 45.99 178.04
C GLY A 598 -25.65 46.46 179.20
N SER A 599 -25.61 45.77 180.33
CA SER A 599 -26.65 45.82 181.38
C SER A 599 -26.74 47.09 182.22
N LEU A 600 -25.79 48.04 182.08
CA LEU A 600 -25.78 49.29 182.84
C LEU A 600 -26.03 50.55 182.00
N LYS A 601 -26.10 50.46 180.67
CA LYS A 601 -26.58 51.58 179.83
C LYS A 601 -28.08 51.82 179.96
N GLU A 602 -28.84 50.83 180.40
CA GLU A 602 -30.29 50.95 180.62
C GLU A 602 -30.64 51.90 181.79
N LYS A 603 -29.75 52.06 182.79
CA LYS A 603 -30.00 52.95 183.93
C LYS A 603 -29.84 54.44 183.65
N ILE A 604 -29.18 54.82 182.55
CA ILE A 604 -29.02 56.23 182.14
C ILE A 604 -30.05 56.62 181.07
N SER A 605 -30.51 55.65 180.26
CA SER A 605 -31.41 55.87 179.12
C SER A 605 -32.88 56.16 179.48
N ALA A 606 -33.16 56.49 180.74
CA ALA A 606 -34.50 56.47 181.35
C ALA A 606 -35.01 57.83 181.88
N LEU A 607 -34.22 58.91 181.83
CA LEU A 607 -34.64 60.25 182.31
C LEU A 607 -34.57 61.38 181.27
N GLU A 608 -34.00 61.17 180.07
CA GLU A 608 -33.98 62.18 179.00
C GLU A 608 -34.55 61.62 177.68
N ARG A 609 -35.88 61.65 177.53
CA ARG A 609 -36.56 61.43 176.23
C ARG A 609 -37.35 62.67 175.83
N GLU A 610 -36.64 63.80 175.74
CA GLU A 610 -37.22 65.15 175.90
C GLU A 610 -36.84 66.17 174.77
N MET A 611 -36.62 65.77 173.47
CA MET A 611 -36.40 66.67 172.26
C MET A 611 -36.61 66.00 170.82
N LYS A 612 -36.75 66.74 169.66
CA LYS A 612 -37.32 66.32 168.28
C LYS A 612 -37.01 67.18 166.95
N GLY A 613 -37.52 66.88 165.68
CA GLY A 613 -37.48 67.68 164.35
C GLY A 613 -38.13 67.11 162.98
N ASP A 614 -38.30 67.87 161.82
CA ASP A 614 -38.93 67.52 160.43
C ASP A 614 -38.76 68.63 159.25
N LEU A 615 -39.16 68.75 157.90
CA LEU A 615 -39.75 68.04 156.64
C LEU A 615 -39.61 68.89 155.23
N SER A 616 -40.14 68.54 153.98
CA SER A 616 -39.93 69.24 152.60
C SER A 616 -40.85 68.94 151.28
N HIS A 617 -40.87 69.74 150.12
CA HIS A 617 -41.16 69.45 148.60
C HIS A 617 -41.33 70.64 147.50
N VAL A 618 -42.04 70.51 146.31
CA VAL A 618 -41.80 71.16 144.91
C VAL A 618 -42.96 71.88 144.10
N ILE A 619 -42.69 72.94 143.25
CA ILE A 619 -43.39 73.30 141.94
C ILE A 619 -42.68 74.39 141.03
N SER A 620 -43.23 74.69 139.83
CA SER A 620 -42.74 75.50 138.66
C SER A 620 -42.45 77.02 138.77
N SER A 621 -41.77 77.55 137.72
CA SER A 621 -41.85 78.93 137.14
C SER A 621 -40.84 80.02 137.59
N VAL A 622 -40.41 80.83 136.60
CA VAL A 622 -40.11 82.29 136.68
C VAL A 622 -38.87 82.82 137.46
N ILE A 623 -38.17 83.79 136.83
CA ILE A 623 -37.33 84.87 137.42
C ILE A 623 -35.85 84.64 137.82
N LEU A 624 -35.19 85.80 137.94
CA LEU A 624 -33.81 86.22 138.20
C LEU A 624 -32.98 85.49 139.28
N SER A 625 -31.69 85.88 139.27
CA SER A 625 -30.82 86.22 140.43
C SER A 625 -29.71 85.19 140.70
N VAL A 626 -28.41 85.52 140.74
CA VAL A 626 -27.64 86.72 141.18
C VAL A 626 -27.62 86.90 142.71
N MET A 627 -26.40 86.97 143.28
CA MET A 627 -26.06 87.14 144.72
C MET A 627 -26.47 85.96 145.64
N LYS A 628 -25.69 85.54 146.64
CA LYS A 628 -24.38 85.97 147.21
C LYS A 628 -23.34 84.84 147.04
N SER A 629 -22.01 85.03 146.97
CA SER A 629 -21.05 85.90 147.69
C SER A 629 -20.64 85.38 149.10
N VAL A 630 -19.37 85.63 149.49
CA VAL A 630 -18.69 85.25 150.76
C VAL A 630 -18.31 83.75 150.83
N VAL A 631 -17.06 83.27 150.80
CA VAL A 631 -15.67 83.77 151.05
C VAL A 631 -15.19 83.67 152.52
N LEU A 632 -13.98 83.11 152.71
CA LEU A 632 -13.08 83.08 153.88
C LEU A 632 -13.01 81.78 154.75
N LEU A 633 -11.81 81.18 154.72
CA LEU A 633 -10.95 80.73 155.86
C LEU A 633 -11.43 79.55 156.76
N ASP A 634 -10.55 78.70 157.32
CA ASP A 634 -9.07 78.69 157.29
C ASP A 634 -8.43 77.29 157.49
N ILE A 635 -7.09 77.21 157.34
CA ILE A 635 -6.14 76.21 157.96
C ILE A 635 -6.55 74.71 157.80
N SER A 636 -6.01 73.88 156.89
CA SER A 636 -4.61 73.53 156.53
C SER A 636 -3.78 72.89 157.68
N PRO A 637 -2.68 72.15 157.44
CA PRO A 637 -2.14 71.55 156.20
C PRO A 637 -1.87 70.02 156.41
N PHE A 638 -0.87 69.26 155.94
CA PHE A 638 0.34 69.35 155.06
C PHE A 638 0.45 68.00 154.26
N PRO A 639 1.19 67.86 153.13
CA PRO A 639 0.68 67.11 151.96
C PRO A 639 1.69 66.11 151.28
N LEU A 640 1.80 66.16 149.94
CA LEU A 640 2.80 65.58 149.00
C LEU A 640 2.38 64.27 148.28
N LEU A 641 2.14 64.24 146.95
CA LEU A 641 3.04 64.37 145.75
C LEU A 641 3.93 63.12 145.53
N SER A 642 4.24 62.61 144.32
CA SER A 642 3.86 62.88 142.89
C SER A 642 4.23 61.62 142.06
N PHE A 643 4.35 61.46 140.72
CA PHE A 643 4.28 62.22 139.44
C PHE A 643 4.22 61.14 138.28
N CYS A 644 4.09 61.32 136.96
CA CYS A 644 3.84 62.40 135.98
C CYS A 644 3.28 61.77 134.65
N SER A 645 3.63 62.31 133.46
CA SER A 645 3.35 61.78 132.10
C SER A 645 4.63 61.88 131.22
N PRO A 646 4.66 61.45 129.93
CA PRO A 646 4.45 62.42 128.83
C PRO A 646 3.84 61.86 127.51
N THR A 647 3.79 62.71 126.47
CA THR A 647 3.06 62.52 125.18
C THR A 647 3.76 63.12 123.94
N VAL A 648 3.71 62.39 122.80
CA VAL A 648 3.61 62.88 121.38
C VAL A 648 4.83 63.67 120.76
N PHE A 649 4.79 63.87 119.41
CA PHE A 649 5.66 64.67 118.49
C PHE A 649 6.94 64.00 117.89
N ILE A 650 7.43 64.31 116.67
CA ILE A 650 6.76 64.65 115.37
C ILE A 650 7.74 64.54 114.16
N GLY A 651 7.22 64.37 112.93
CA GLY A 651 7.85 64.80 111.65
C GLY A 651 8.96 63.91 111.05
N LEU A 652 9.46 64.14 109.83
CA LEU A 652 8.95 64.87 108.64
C LEU A 652 9.98 64.69 107.49
N TYR A 653 9.58 64.49 106.22
CA TYR A 653 10.19 65.13 105.03
C TYR A 653 9.47 64.77 103.72
N THR A 654 9.36 65.75 102.81
CA THR A 654 8.77 65.68 101.46
C THR A 654 9.48 66.70 100.54
N LEU A 655 9.11 66.76 99.25
CA LEU A 655 9.74 67.55 98.14
C LEU A 655 10.99 66.85 97.57
N ALA A 656 11.26 66.73 96.26
CA ALA A 656 10.66 67.22 95.00
C ALA A 656 10.77 68.73 94.67
N SER A 657 11.74 69.11 93.83
CA SER A 657 11.55 70.01 92.66
C SER A 657 12.83 70.39 91.86
N HIS A 658 12.79 70.11 90.55
CA HIS A 658 13.16 70.96 89.38
C HIS A 658 14.50 71.70 89.15
N ASN A 659 14.80 71.81 87.84
CA ASN A 659 15.75 72.65 87.07
C ASN A 659 17.01 71.89 86.58
N MET A 660 17.46 71.97 85.31
CA MET A 660 17.17 72.84 84.13
C MET A 660 16.76 71.98 82.88
N PHE A 661 15.85 72.40 81.96
CA PHE A 661 15.99 73.34 80.80
C PHE A 661 17.14 73.00 79.82
N LEU A 662 17.03 73.02 78.47
CA LEU A 662 16.05 73.38 77.40
C LEU A 662 16.20 72.32 76.24
N PHE A 663 15.27 71.92 75.35
CA PHE A 663 14.37 72.60 74.36
C PHE A 663 15.09 73.46 73.27
N PRO A 664 14.56 73.66 72.03
CA PRO A 664 13.20 73.35 71.51
C PRO A 664 13.12 72.67 70.10
N MET A 665 11.88 72.57 69.57
CA MET A 665 11.52 72.14 68.20
C MET A 665 11.95 73.13 67.09
N LEU A 666 12.10 72.67 65.82
CA LEU A 666 11.12 72.95 64.73
C LEU A 666 11.42 72.30 63.35
N GLN A 667 10.36 72.35 62.53
CA GLN A 667 10.08 71.79 61.19
C GLN A 667 11.08 71.91 60.00
N LEU A 668 10.81 71.04 59.00
CA LEU A 668 10.67 71.31 57.53
C LEU A 668 11.73 70.81 56.50
N CYS A 669 11.24 69.96 55.59
CA CYS A 669 11.51 69.88 54.12
C CYS A 669 12.81 69.32 53.48
N ARG A 670 12.55 68.44 52.48
CA ARG A 670 13.37 68.06 51.28
C ARG A 670 14.64 67.18 51.52
N ALA A 671 14.99 66.23 50.63
CA ALA A 671 14.30 65.62 49.48
C ALA A 671 15.00 64.29 49.04
N ALA A 672 14.33 63.52 48.14
CA ALA A 672 14.85 62.38 47.35
C ALA A 672 15.27 61.09 48.15
N THR A 673 15.10 59.84 47.66
CA THR A 673 14.35 59.22 46.53
C THR A 673 13.89 57.80 46.94
N GLY A 674 13.00 57.11 46.20
CA GLY A 674 12.78 55.65 46.35
C GLY A 674 11.32 55.15 46.46
N ARG A 675 10.62 55.05 45.32
CA ARG A 675 9.18 54.72 45.15
C ARG A 675 8.68 53.42 45.83
N ARG A 676 7.38 53.38 46.20
CA ARG A 676 6.58 52.17 46.51
C ARG A 676 5.23 52.20 45.78
N CYS A 677 4.57 51.04 45.63
CA CYS A 677 3.10 50.85 45.44
C CYS A 677 2.46 51.40 44.13
N TRP A 678 1.18 51.12 43.81
CA TRP A 678 0.44 49.83 43.68
C TRP A 678 -0.90 50.06 42.91
N THR A 679 -1.44 49.03 42.24
CA THR A 679 -2.86 48.83 41.82
C THR A 679 -3.67 49.86 40.97
N LYS A 680 -4.18 49.38 39.81
CA LYS A 680 -5.57 49.53 39.22
C LYS A 680 -6.00 50.96 38.75
N ARG A 681 -6.93 51.20 37.80
CA ARG A 681 -7.98 50.38 37.09
C ARG A 681 -8.52 51.11 35.81
N VAL A 682 -9.37 50.43 35.00
CA VAL A 682 -10.48 50.93 34.12
C VAL A 682 -10.24 51.37 32.63
N ARG A 683 -10.92 50.63 31.70
CA ARG A 683 -11.63 50.97 30.41
C ARG A 683 -11.01 51.89 29.31
N ALA A 684 -11.40 51.86 28.01
CA ALA A 684 -11.99 50.81 27.13
C ALA A 684 -12.14 51.29 25.64
N ALA A 685 -12.12 50.33 24.69
CA ALA A 685 -12.83 50.28 23.38
C ALA A 685 -12.55 51.29 22.23
N LEU A 686 -12.97 50.88 21.00
CA LEU A 686 -13.09 51.63 19.72
C LEU A 686 -11.78 52.06 19.01
N CYS A 687 -11.71 52.28 17.67
CA CYS A 687 -12.36 51.64 16.51
C CYS A 687 -11.63 51.98 15.18
N TRP A 688 -11.90 51.21 14.10
CA TRP A 688 -11.89 51.56 12.65
C TRP A 688 -10.73 52.32 11.94
N SER A 689 -10.25 51.69 10.85
CA SER A 689 -10.01 52.26 9.49
C SER A 689 -8.80 53.18 9.19
N GLY A 690 -8.43 53.26 7.88
CA GLY A 690 -7.33 54.08 7.32
C GLY A 690 -6.11 53.25 6.86
N CYS A 691 -6.05 52.61 5.70
CA CYS A 691 -6.24 53.10 4.31
C CYS A 691 -5.10 54.03 3.82
N ALA A 692 -4.14 53.45 3.08
CA ALA A 692 -3.17 54.14 2.21
C ALA A 692 -3.06 53.35 0.89
N CYS A 693 -2.82 54.02 -0.25
CA CYS A 693 -3.01 53.41 -1.58
C CYS A 693 -2.01 53.90 -2.64
N GLY A 694 -1.83 53.11 -3.70
CA GLY A 694 -0.89 53.36 -4.80
C GLY A 694 0.42 52.54 -4.68
N THR A 695 1.01 51.99 -5.73
CA THR A 695 0.64 51.89 -7.17
C THR A 695 0.97 50.48 -7.68
N ARG A 696 0.14 49.82 -8.51
CA ARG A 696 0.19 49.81 -10.00
C ARG A 696 1.63 49.75 -10.56
N ARG A 697 1.97 48.88 -11.54
CA ARG A 697 1.12 48.25 -12.59
C ARG A 697 1.81 47.02 -13.23
N SER A 698 1.03 46.05 -13.77
CA SER A 698 1.28 45.14 -14.94
C SER A 698 2.65 44.41 -15.09
N SER A 699 2.76 43.16 -15.56
CA SER A 699 1.81 42.15 -16.11
C SER A 699 2.55 40.81 -16.29
N GLY A 700 1.93 39.62 -16.41
CA GLY A 700 0.51 39.26 -16.32
C GLY A 700 0.26 37.83 -16.85
N CYS A 701 -0.84 37.19 -16.42
CA CYS A 701 -1.44 35.93 -16.89
C CYS A 701 -0.59 34.62 -16.89
N GLY A 702 -1.03 33.50 -16.32
CA GLY A 702 -2.15 33.28 -15.38
C GLY A 702 -2.79 31.88 -15.44
N ARG A 703 -3.63 31.58 -14.43
CA ARG A 703 -4.60 30.46 -14.33
C ARG A 703 -3.99 29.04 -14.21
N THR A 704 -4.51 28.10 -13.39
CA THR A 704 -5.67 28.16 -12.47
C THR A 704 -5.52 27.24 -11.24
N ARG A 705 -5.92 27.78 -10.07
CA ARG A 705 -6.48 27.12 -8.86
C ARG A 705 -6.21 25.62 -8.59
N ARG A 706 -5.48 25.35 -7.49
CA ARG A 706 -5.77 24.23 -6.58
C ARG A 706 -6.93 24.58 -5.63
N SER A 707 -7.58 23.58 -5.05
CA SER A 707 -8.33 23.68 -3.78
C SER A 707 -8.33 22.33 -3.05
N GLY A 708 -7.96 22.33 -1.75
CA GLY A 708 -8.14 21.18 -0.84
C GLY A 708 -9.60 21.01 -0.39
N PRO A 709 -9.92 20.03 0.47
CA PRO A 709 -9.48 20.01 1.88
C PRO A 709 -8.57 18.80 2.22
N ALA A 710 -7.65 18.82 3.19
CA ALA A 710 -7.71 19.17 4.61
C ALA A 710 -8.41 18.10 5.49
N THR A 711 -7.62 17.44 6.34
CA THR A 711 -8.07 16.51 7.39
C THR A 711 -7.32 16.78 8.69
N CYS A 712 -8.06 17.07 9.76
CA CYS A 712 -7.54 17.05 11.13
C CYS A 712 -8.02 15.78 11.86
N THR A 713 -7.36 15.46 12.97
CA THR A 713 -7.53 14.24 13.74
C THR A 713 -8.79 14.23 14.61
N ALA A 714 -9.49 13.09 14.66
CA ALA A 714 -10.33 12.68 15.79
C ALA A 714 -10.53 11.15 15.78
N ARG A 715 -10.69 10.54 16.96
CA ARG A 715 -11.10 9.13 17.13
C ARG A 715 -12.62 9.06 17.26
N CYS A 716 -13.25 7.99 16.75
CA CYS A 716 -14.09 7.09 17.55
C CYS A 716 -14.71 5.94 16.73
N SER A 717 -14.79 4.77 17.36
CA SER A 717 -15.72 3.67 17.07
C SER A 717 -16.80 3.65 18.19
N PRO A 718 -17.86 2.79 18.22
CA PRO A 718 -18.10 1.58 17.40
C PRO A 718 -19.60 1.33 16.98
N THR A 719 -19.89 0.09 16.53
CA THR A 719 -21.18 -0.66 16.61
C THR A 719 -22.46 -0.23 15.84
N SER A 720 -22.71 -0.92 14.72
CA SER A 720 -23.91 -1.76 14.43
C SER A 720 -25.34 -1.17 14.15
N ARG A 721 -26.13 -1.99 13.40
CA ARG A 721 -27.61 -2.02 13.20
C ARG A 721 -28.30 -1.05 12.20
N ALA A 722 -28.46 -1.56 10.96
CA ALA A 722 -29.72 -1.94 10.29
C ALA A 722 -31.03 -1.08 10.32
N ARG A 723 -31.82 -1.24 9.21
CA ARG A 723 -33.16 -0.66 8.86
C ARG A 723 -33.06 0.74 8.21
N ARG A 724 -33.67 1.09 7.07
CA ARG A 724 -34.92 0.80 6.29
C ARG A 724 -35.87 2.03 6.31
N TRP A 725 -35.90 2.77 5.19
CA TRP A 725 -36.93 3.71 4.67
C TRP A 725 -36.68 3.81 3.14
N ALA A 726 -37.60 3.83 2.16
CA ALA A 726 -39.08 3.81 2.10
C ALA A 726 -39.81 5.10 2.55
N THR A 727 -40.79 5.67 1.81
CA THR A 727 -41.39 5.34 0.49
C THR A 727 -42.32 6.48 0.01
N THR A 728 -42.32 6.83 -1.29
CA THR A 728 -43.45 7.42 -2.11
C THR A 728 -42.93 7.57 -3.57
N ALA A 729 -43.57 7.10 -4.66
CA ALA A 729 -44.90 7.38 -5.26
C ALA A 729 -44.92 8.73 -6.06
N ALA A 730 -45.57 8.88 -7.24
CA ALA A 730 -46.66 8.10 -7.88
C ALA A 730 -46.59 8.16 -9.48
N PRO A 731 -47.61 7.82 -10.32
CA PRO A 731 -47.40 6.91 -11.49
C PRO A 731 -48.13 7.28 -12.83
N ARG A 732 -48.40 6.26 -13.71
CA ARG A 732 -49.31 6.14 -14.90
C ARG A 732 -48.64 6.11 -16.29
N ASN A 733 -49.10 5.35 -17.31
CA ASN A 733 -49.95 4.12 -17.39
C ASN A 733 -49.86 3.41 -18.78
N GLU A 734 -49.77 2.07 -18.81
CA GLU A 734 -50.36 1.10 -19.80
C GLU A 734 -50.11 1.16 -21.34
N PRO A 735 -50.44 0.10 -22.15
CA PRO A 735 -50.52 -1.36 -21.88
C PRO A 735 -49.87 -2.29 -22.97
N PRO A 736 -49.74 -3.62 -22.75
CA PRO A 736 -49.18 -4.60 -23.72
C PRO A 736 -50.12 -5.78 -24.15
N ARG A 737 -49.83 -6.43 -25.31
CA ARG A 737 -50.33 -7.74 -25.81
C ARG A 737 -49.33 -8.29 -26.87
N ASN A 738 -49.15 -9.58 -27.21
CA ASN A 738 -49.56 -10.89 -26.67
C ASN A 738 -48.58 -12.00 -27.17
N CYS A 739 -48.60 -13.19 -26.55
CA CYS A 739 -47.85 -14.43 -26.94
C CYS A 739 -48.74 -15.36 -27.85
N PRO A 740 -48.46 -16.66 -28.19
CA PRO A 740 -47.39 -17.60 -27.75
C PRO A 740 -46.68 -18.45 -28.90
N PRO A 741 -46.60 -19.81 -28.99
CA PRO A 741 -45.28 -20.49 -29.10
C PRO A 741 -45.09 -21.66 -30.13
N LYS A 742 -43.84 -22.19 -30.19
CA LYS A 742 -43.33 -23.58 -30.47
C LYS A 742 -44.20 -24.63 -31.21
N PRO A 743 -43.57 -25.47 -32.08
CA PRO A 743 -43.26 -26.85 -31.62
C PRO A 743 -41.90 -27.47 -32.09
N PHE A 744 -41.64 -28.70 -31.62
CA PHE A 744 -40.53 -29.63 -31.92
C PHE A 744 -40.95 -30.67 -33.00
N VAL A 745 -40.02 -31.36 -33.68
CA VAL A 745 -40.14 -32.77 -34.19
C VAL A 745 -38.77 -33.29 -34.74
N ARG A 746 -38.55 -34.63 -34.74
CA ARG A 746 -37.50 -35.41 -35.47
C ARG A 746 -38.17 -36.51 -36.32
N PRO A 747 -37.59 -36.93 -37.47
CA PRO A 747 -37.01 -38.29 -37.65
C PRO A 747 -35.60 -38.24 -38.34
N LEU A 748 -34.70 -39.24 -38.39
CA LEU A 748 -34.71 -40.66 -38.84
C LEU A 748 -34.93 -40.84 -40.38
N SER A 749 -34.26 -41.72 -41.14
CA SER A 749 -33.06 -42.58 -40.92
C SER A 749 -32.58 -43.29 -42.21
N THR A 750 -31.46 -44.05 -42.12
CA THR A 750 -31.12 -45.32 -42.87
C THR A 750 -30.69 -45.35 -44.35
N VAL A 751 -29.85 -46.37 -44.67
CA VAL A 751 -29.52 -47.01 -45.98
C VAL A 751 -28.51 -46.31 -46.93
N PHE A 752 -27.69 -46.99 -47.77
CA PHE A 752 -26.80 -48.19 -47.62
C PHE A 752 -25.95 -48.43 -48.92
N ILE A 753 -24.96 -49.34 -48.89
CA ILE A 753 -24.36 -50.16 -50.01
C ILE A 753 -23.24 -49.54 -50.92
N THR A 754 -22.02 -50.12 -50.78
CA THR A 754 -20.88 -50.44 -51.72
C THR A 754 -20.40 -49.42 -52.80
N THR A 755 -19.21 -49.50 -53.46
CA THR A 755 -18.14 -50.53 -53.71
C THR A 755 -16.71 -49.96 -53.52
N HIS A 756 -15.67 -50.73 -53.11
CA HIS A 756 -14.64 -51.44 -53.93
C HIS A 756 -14.10 -50.65 -55.16
N CYS A 757 -12.80 -50.57 -55.50
CA CYS A 757 -11.50 -51.10 -54.99
C CYS A 757 -10.43 -49.95 -55.04
N GLY A 758 -9.15 -50.00 -54.62
CA GLY A 758 -8.11 -51.07 -54.59
C GLY A 758 -7.29 -51.08 -55.91
N GLY A 759 -5.96 -50.93 -55.96
CA GLY A 759 -4.95 -50.71 -54.90
C GLY A 759 -3.50 -50.64 -55.47
N TYR A 760 -2.50 -50.62 -54.56
CA TYR A 760 -1.05 -50.96 -54.71
C TYR A 760 -0.28 -50.76 -56.03
N HIS A 761 0.87 -50.05 -55.99
CA HIS A 761 2.19 -50.73 -55.90
C HIS A 761 3.42 -49.81 -55.61
N THR A 762 4.50 -50.47 -55.20
CA THR A 762 5.93 -50.07 -55.05
C THR A 762 6.56 -49.41 -56.31
N GLY A 763 7.65 -48.64 -56.27
CA GLY A 763 8.53 -48.19 -55.16
C GLY A 763 10.02 -48.59 -55.31
N ALA A 764 10.90 -47.67 -55.78
CA ALA A 764 12.37 -47.81 -55.74
C ALA A 764 13.16 -46.49 -55.98
N LEU A 765 14.32 -46.39 -55.32
CA LEU A 765 15.65 -45.76 -55.66
C LEU A 765 15.83 -45.00 -57.01
N SER A 766 16.70 -43.97 -57.15
CA SER A 766 17.64 -43.27 -56.21
C SER A 766 18.20 -41.93 -56.77
N SER A 767 18.86 -41.16 -55.88
CA SER A 767 20.05 -40.28 -56.11
C SER A 767 20.04 -39.05 -57.05
N ALA A 768 20.36 -37.88 -56.47
CA ALA A 768 21.06 -36.70 -57.06
C ALA A 768 20.36 -35.90 -58.21
N SER A 769 20.60 -34.61 -58.44
CA SER A 769 21.22 -33.51 -57.65
C SER A 769 20.84 -32.14 -58.30
N GLU A 770 21.10 -31.01 -57.62
CA GLU A 770 21.05 -29.62 -58.15
C GLU A 770 19.63 -29.12 -58.56
N GLN A 771 19.05 -28.07 -57.95
CA GLN A 771 19.39 -26.64 -57.79
C GLN A 771 18.69 -25.72 -58.81
N ALA A 772 18.08 -24.65 -58.28
CA ALA A 772 17.66 -23.42 -58.95
C ALA A 772 16.54 -23.50 -60.02
N SER A 773 15.80 -22.42 -60.36
CA SER A 773 15.37 -21.21 -59.61
C SER A 773 14.38 -20.40 -60.47
N SER A 774 13.47 -19.64 -59.84
CA SER A 774 12.63 -18.58 -60.48
C SER A 774 11.64 -19.08 -61.56
N LEU A 775 10.64 -18.34 -62.06
CA LEU A 775 10.19 -16.94 -61.90
C LEU A 775 8.69 -16.91 -61.47
N GLY A 776 8.10 -15.81 -61.03
CA GLY A 776 8.62 -14.44 -60.83
C GLY A 776 7.54 -13.52 -60.24
N TRP A 777 7.91 -12.33 -59.79
CA TRP A 777 6.99 -11.33 -59.25
C TRP A 777 6.49 -10.37 -60.33
N GLY A 778 5.18 -10.09 -60.35
CA GLY A 778 4.61 -8.98 -61.12
C GLY A 778 4.44 -7.74 -60.24
N LEU A 779 5.28 -6.72 -60.44
CA LEU A 779 5.14 -5.42 -59.79
C LEU A 779 4.16 -4.52 -60.58
N VAL A 780 3.36 -3.73 -59.85
CA VAL A 780 2.43 -2.75 -60.41
C VAL A 780 2.83 -1.35 -59.93
N ASN A 781 2.82 -0.38 -60.85
CA ASN A 781 3.27 0.99 -60.60
C ASN A 781 2.36 1.77 -59.63
N PRO A 782 2.90 2.65 -58.78
CA PRO A 782 2.16 3.76 -58.18
C PRO A 782 2.01 4.92 -59.20
N PRO A 783 0.95 5.74 -59.12
CA PRO A 783 0.76 6.89 -59.98
C PRO A 783 1.54 8.13 -59.51
N GLN A 784 2.01 8.94 -60.46
CA GLN A 784 2.43 10.32 -60.18
C GLN A 784 1.21 11.25 -60.20
N TYR A 785 1.14 12.15 -59.23
CA TYR A 785 0.51 13.46 -59.35
C TYR A 785 1.42 14.47 -58.63
N GLY A 786 1.67 15.61 -59.25
CA GLY A 786 2.31 16.75 -58.60
C GLY A 786 1.52 18.02 -58.88
N ILE A 787 1.87 19.11 -58.20
CA ILE A 787 1.78 20.52 -58.61
C ILE A 787 2.33 21.37 -57.45
N SER A 788 3.00 22.48 -57.81
CA SER A 788 3.59 23.52 -56.93
C SER A 788 4.53 23.03 -55.83
#